data_AF-A0AAV9EAM6-F1
#
_entry.id   AF-A0AAV9EAM6-F1
#
_cell.length_a   1.000
_cell.length_b   1.000
_cell.length_c   1.000
_cell.angle_alpha   90.00
_cell.angle_beta   90.00
_cell.angle_gamma   90.00
#
_symmetry.space_group_name_H-M   'P 1'
#
loop_
_entity.id
_entity.type
_entity.pdbx_description
1 polymer ?
#
loop_
_entity_poly.entity_id
_entity_poly.type
_entity_poly.pdbx_seq_one_letter_code
_entity_poly.pdbx_strand_id
1 'polypeptide(L)'
;MEQEEYTHEEINWSYVEFVDNQDVLDLIEKKPGGIIALLDEACMFPKSTHETFAQKMYQTYKAHKRFSKPKLARTAFTINHYAGDVVYQADHFLDKNKDYVVAEHQALLNASKCPFVANLFPPLPEESSKQSKFSSIGTRFKQQLQSLMETLSTTEPHYIRCVKPNGVLLPGIFENFNVLNQLRCGGVLEAIRISCAGYPTKRTFDEFLDRFQMLAPDVLDGSDEKSACATICDRMGLKGYQMGKTKVFLRAGQMAELDARRIEVLANAVRIIQRQIRTHLTRKEFIALRKASIHIQKLWRAQLARKLYQQMRREEASLRIQKNARGHSARKSFTKLRASVIVIQTGLRAMAARNDYRHRRKTKAAIIIQREWRRYSALSAYKKQKKSTLTLQCLWRGRIGRKELRKLRMAARETGALKEAKDKLEKRVEELTWRLDFEKHMRIDIEEAKGQEIAKLQSTLQETQSRLEEANAAIIRVKEEARIAIEETPPVIKEVPIVDNTKLELLTNKNKELEDQLNDFKMNAEEFERKYCEVQKQNETWLKEIEESQSKISELQEMMERLESSLSNLESENQVLRQQALDAKENEDLSEEVKSLQSKIAMLETENQLLHNQTKVDAQPVTAPDIPLPQVTKNLENGYQVMDEPKTTQEFVSAPPPPALVQAPPPLPLAKQKSLNDRQQDNHDVLIKCLTEEKRFDKGRPVAACIVYKSLLQWRSFEAERTSIFDRIIHTIKSSVENHENVSELAYWLSTTSTLLFLLQNTLKAGNTSRISSHRGQTMNTTLFGRLSQSQRSSSSNIGISSGYSGMVGKLDVQSKVEAKYPALLFKQHLTAYVEKIYGMIRDILKKEIAPFLNMCIQAPRSARVRSIRGSSKSIHSSLVAKQASSIHWQNIVKSLDHIMDTLHENHVPSMITRKIFSQVFSFINVQLFNSLLLRRECCSFSNGEYVKSGLQELEQWCSKATDEFAGMSWDALQHIRQAVGFLVFHQKAQKSLDEIIKELCPALSVPQIYRIGTMFLDDKYGTQGLSPDVIGKMRTLMTEDSVIMPNNSFLLDDDSSIPFSLDDVSRFVIDTNLSEVEPSPLLRQNSEFHFLMQH
;
A
#
# COMPACT_ATOMS: atom_id res chain seq x y z
N MET A 1 61.58 -21.91 -28.88
CA MET A 1 60.12 -21.67 -28.75
C MET A 1 59.66 -20.37 -29.41
N GLU A 2 59.71 -19.18 -28.79
CA GLU A 2 59.09 -17.96 -29.38
C GLU A 2 59.62 -17.61 -30.78
N GLN A 3 60.92 -17.79 -31.03
CA GLN A 3 61.53 -17.59 -32.36
C GLN A 3 61.04 -18.62 -33.40
N GLU A 4 60.79 -19.88 -33.01
CA GLU A 4 60.21 -20.88 -33.93
C GLU A 4 58.76 -20.51 -34.31
N GLU A 5 57.96 -20.00 -33.37
CA GLU A 5 56.58 -19.57 -33.68
C GLU A 5 56.58 -18.41 -34.69
N TYR A 6 57.45 -17.40 -34.50
CA TYR A 6 57.52 -16.28 -35.45
C TYR A 6 58.14 -16.71 -36.79
N THR A 7 59.05 -17.71 -36.79
CA THR A 7 59.55 -18.36 -38.02
C THR A 7 58.43 -19.04 -38.78
N HIS A 8 57.59 -19.81 -38.08
CA HIS A 8 56.46 -20.53 -38.66
C HIS A 8 55.43 -19.58 -39.28
N GLU A 9 55.12 -18.49 -38.57
CA GLU A 9 54.15 -17.45 -38.94
C GLU A 9 54.71 -16.36 -39.88
N GLU A 10 55.97 -16.44 -40.31
CA GLU A 10 56.67 -15.47 -41.19
C GLU A 10 56.72 -14.02 -40.66
N ILE A 11 56.78 -13.86 -39.34
CA ILE A 11 56.93 -12.56 -38.68
C ILE A 11 58.41 -12.26 -38.47
N ASN A 12 58.85 -11.02 -38.70
CA ASN A 12 60.25 -10.65 -38.43
C ASN A 12 60.49 -10.48 -36.90
N TRP A 13 61.38 -11.29 -36.30
CA TRP A 13 61.83 -11.15 -34.89
C TRP A 13 63.16 -10.42 -34.70
N SER A 14 63.80 -9.88 -35.75
CA SER A 14 65.18 -9.35 -35.69
C SER A 14 65.38 -8.14 -34.77
N TYR A 15 64.32 -7.58 -34.19
CA TYR A 15 64.35 -6.47 -33.23
C TYR A 15 64.30 -6.94 -31.76
N VAL A 16 64.11 -8.24 -31.49
CA VAL A 16 63.99 -8.77 -30.12
C VAL A 16 65.38 -8.99 -29.54
N GLU A 17 65.87 -8.00 -28.79
CA GLU A 17 67.17 -8.05 -28.11
C GLU A 17 67.19 -9.14 -27.02
N PHE A 18 67.98 -10.19 -27.24
CA PHE A 18 68.33 -11.15 -26.19
C PHE A 18 69.41 -10.53 -25.28
N VAL A 19 69.06 -10.27 -24.01
CA VAL A 19 69.99 -9.76 -23.01
C VAL A 19 70.75 -10.94 -22.38
N ASP A 20 71.89 -11.27 -22.97
CA ASP A 20 72.83 -12.25 -22.44
C ASP A 20 73.36 -11.83 -21.06
N ASN A 21 73.53 -12.80 -20.15
CA ASN A 21 74.07 -12.65 -18.81
C ASN A 21 75.49 -13.21 -18.65
N GLN A 22 76.15 -13.62 -19.74
CA GLN A 22 77.55 -14.06 -19.72
C GLN A 22 78.50 -13.01 -19.12
N ASP A 23 78.18 -11.71 -19.20
CA ASP A 23 79.01 -10.63 -18.68
C ASP A 23 79.15 -10.62 -17.15
N VAL A 24 78.16 -11.12 -16.40
CA VAL A 24 78.26 -11.31 -14.94
C VAL A 24 78.81 -12.70 -14.57
N LEU A 25 78.67 -13.71 -15.43
CA LEU A 25 79.31 -15.02 -15.24
C LEU A 25 80.84 -14.90 -15.38
N ASP A 26 81.30 -14.21 -16.44
CA ASP A 26 82.72 -13.91 -16.68
C ASP A 26 83.35 -13.16 -15.49
N LEU A 27 82.64 -12.17 -14.93
CA LEU A 27 83.11 -11.42 -13.75
C LEU A 27 83.39 -12.33 -12.55
N ILE A 28 82.56 -13.37 -12.34
CA ILE A 28 82.67 -14.27 -11.19
C ILE A 28 83.74 -15.36 -11.44
N GLU A 29 83.74 -15.95 -12.63
CA GLU A 29 84.32 -17.28 -12.86
C GLU A 29 85.59 -17.32 -13.74
N LYS A 30 85.82 -16.29 -14.57
CA LYS A 30 86.86 -16.29 -15.61
C LYS A 30 88.27 -16.44 -15.02
N LYS A 31 89.12 -17.27 -15.65
CA LYS A 31 90.53 -17.41 -15.28
C LYS A 31 91.42 -16.98 -16.46
N PRO A 32 92.39 -16.06 -16.26
CA PRO A 32 92.61 -15.23 -15.07
C PRO A 32 91.57 -14.10 -14.92
N GLY A 33 91.47 -13.52 -13.73
CA GLY A 33 90.83 -12.21 -13.52
C GLY A 33 89.38 -12.17 -13.03
N GLY A 34 88.69 -13.30 -12.85
CA GLY A 34 87.38 -13.38 -12.20
C GLY A 34 87.46 -13.41 -10.67
N ILE A 35 86.36 -13.09 -9.99
CA ILE A 35 86.30 -12.90 -8.53
C ILE A 35 86.79 -14.15 -7.76
N ILE A 36 86.39 -15.36 -8.18
CA ILE A 36 86.84 -16.61 -7.55
C ILE A 36 88.36 -16.77 -7.70
N ALA A 37 88.94 -16.39 -8.85
CA ALA A 37 90.37 -16.48 -9.09
C ALA A 37 91.17 -15.50 -8.21
N LEU A 38 90.67 -14.26 -8.03
CA LEU A 38 91.28 -13.29 -7.11
C LEU A 38 91.14 -13.72 -5.64
N LEU A 39 90.05 -14.40 -5.29
CA LEU A 39 89.83 -14.91 -3.94
C LEU A 39 90.78 -16.08 -3.63
N ASP A 40 90.94 -17.03 -4.56
CA ASP A 40 91.90 -18.13 -4.44
C ASP A 40 93.34 -17.59 -4.31
N GLU A 41 93.73 -16.62 -5.14
CA GLU A 41 95.03 -15.96 -5.10
C GLU A 41 95.25 -15.24 -3.75
N ALA A 42 94.25 -14.51 -3.25
CA ALA A 42 94.33 -13.83 -1.96
C ALA A 42 94.40 -14.82 -0.77
N CYS A 43 93.77 -16.00 -0.86
CA CYS A 43 93.87 -17.02 0.18
C CYS A 43 95.28 -17.62 0.31
N MET A 44 96.07 -17.62 -0.78
CA MET A 44 97.43 -18.14 -0.82
C MET A 44 98.49 -17.19 -0.22
N PHE A 45 98.17 -15.91 -0.01
CA PHE A 45 99.08 -14.95 0.61
C PHE A 45 98.83 -14.85 2.13
N PRO A 46 99.78 -15.24 3.00
CA PRO A 46 99.57 -15.33 4.46
C PRO A 46 99.41 -13.97 5.17
N LYS A 47 99.47 -12.84 4.44
CA LYS A 47 99.21 -11.48 4.96
C LYS A 47 97.93 -10.84 4.40
N SER A 48 97.15 -11.56 3.58
CA SER A 48 95.90 -11.05 3.03
C SER A 48 94.78 -11.00 4.08
N THR A 49 94.11 -9.86 4.16
CA THR A 49 92.88 -9.66 4.93
C THR A 49 91.70 -9.42 4.00
N HIS A 50 90.47 -9.56 4.53
CA HIS A 50 89.23 -9.21 3.82
C HIS A 50 89.25 -7.76 3.31
N GLU A 51 89.86 -6.82 4.06
CA GLU A 51 90.07 -5.45 3.60
C GLU A 51 90.97 -5.37 2.35
N THR A 52 92.12 -6.07 2.35
CA THR A 52 93.04 -6.04 1.20
C THR A 52 92.44 -6.73 -0.02
N PHE A 53 91.65 -7.80 0.16
CA PHE A 53 90.90 -8.45 -0.90
C PHE A 53 89.83 -7.50 -1.50
N ALA A 54 89.02 -6.85 -0.66
CA ALA A 54 88.05 -5.85 -1.12
C ALA A 54 88.73 -4.68 -1.86
N GLN A 55 89.87 -4.19 -1.37
CA GLN A 55 90.66 -3.16 -2.04
C GLN A 55 91.19 -3.61 -3.41
N LYS A 56 91.69 -4.85 -3.52
CA LYS A 56 92.13 -5.43 -4.80
C LYS A 56 90.95 -5.52 -5.78
N MET A 57 89.78 -5.96 -5.33
CA MET A 57 88.55 -6.00 -6.14
C MET A 57 88.15 -4.61 -6.65
N TYR A 58 88.19 -3.57 -5.80
CA TYR A 58 87.91 -2.19 -6.25
C TYR A 58 88.92 -1.66 -7.28
N GLN A 59 90.18 -2.12 -7.24
CA GLN A 59 91.21 -1.74 -8.20
C GLN A 59 91.01 -2.46 -9.54
N THR A 60 90.80 -3.78 -9.52
CA THR A 60 90.64 -4.60 -10.73
C THR A 60 89.34 -4.30 -11.48
N TYR A 61 88.22 -4.12 -10.78
CA TYR A 61 86.89 -4.01 -11.40
C TYR A 61 86.32 -2.59 -11.48
N LYS A 62 87.15 -1.55 -11.24
CA LYS A 62 86.72 -0.13 -11.19
C LYS A 62 85.89 0.33 -12.40
N ALA A 63 86.12 -0.24 -13.58
CA ALA A 63 85.46 0.11 -14.84
C ALA A 63 84.42 -0.93 -15.31
N HIS A 64 84.16 -1.99 -14.54
CA HIS A 64 83.30 -3.09 -14.98
C HIS A 64 81.82 -2.78 -14.73
N LYS A 65 80.98 -2.83 -15.78
CA LYS A 65 79.56 -2.42 -15.73
C LYS A 65 78.73 -3.10 -14.63
N ARG A 66 79.04 -4.37 -14.32
CA ARG A 66 78.32 -5.17 -13.30
C ARG A 66 78.89 -5.08 -11.88
N PHE A 67 79.95 -4.30 -11.65
CA PHE A 67 80.59 -4.18 -10.34
C PHE A 67 80.49 -2.74 -9.83
N SER A 68 80.10 -2.56 -8.56
CA SER A 68 80.15 -1.24 -7.93
C SER A 68 80.59 -1.28 -6.47
N LYS A 69 81.13 -0.16 -6.00
CA LYS A 69 81.54 0.02 -4.61
C LYS A 69 80.46 0.78 -3.82
N PRO A 70 79.93 0.24 -2.71
CA PRO A 70 79.08 0.96 -1.78
C PRO A 70 79.75 2.24 -1.25
N LYS A 71 79.00 3.34 -1.19
CA LYS A 71 79.55 4.67 -0.83
C LYS A 71 80.13 4.77 0.58
N LEU A 72 79.60 3.98 1.53
CA LEU A 72 79.94 4.06 2.96
C LEU A 72 80.78 2.87 3.47
N ALA A 73 80.75 1.72 2.79
CA ALA A 73 81.45 0.53 3.26
C ALA A 73 82.89 0.47 2.72
N ARG A 74 83.83 0.06 3.59
CA ARG A 74 85.23 -0.18 3.20
C ARG A 74 85.48 -1.63 2.78
N THR A 75 84.72 -2.59 3.32
CA THR A 75 84.91 -4.04 3.17
C THR A 75 83.81 -4.74 2.36
N ALA A 76 82.90 -4.02 1.71
CA ALA A 76 81.78 -4.61 0.96
C ALA A 76 81.79 -4.19 -0.52
N PHE A 77 81.33 -5.07 -1.40
CA PHE A 77 81.25 -4.85 -2.85
C PHE A 77 79.87 -5.27 -3.39
N THR A 78 79.42 -4.64 -4.46
CA THR A 78 78.11 -4.91 -5.07
C THR A 78 78.30 -5.54 -6.44
N ILE A 79 77.61 -6.65 -6.71
CA ILE A 79 77.47 -7.23 -8.04
C ILE A 79 76.04 -7.00 -8.54
N ASN A 80 75.91 -6.47 -9.74
CA ASN A 80 74.65 -6.41 -10.48
C ASN A 80 74.40 -7.79 -11.12
N HIS A 81 73.56 -8.61 -10.48
CA HIS A 81 73.15 -9.91 -11.03
C HIS A 81 71.93 -9.75 -11.95
N TYR A 82 71.59 -10.81 -12.69
CA TYR A 82 70.42 -10.88 -13.57
C TYR A 82 69.10 -10.41 -12.91
N ALA A 83 68.91 -10.69 -11.62
CA ALA A 83 67.72 -10.30 -10.86
C ALA A 83 67.82 -8.94 -10.13
N GLY A 84 69.00 -8.29 -10.13
CA GLY A 84 69.26 -7.04 -9.42
C GLY A 84 70.59 -6.99 -8.67
N ASP A 85 70.83 -5.87 -7.97
CA ASP A 85 72.07 -5.64 -7.20
C ASP A 85 72.09 -6.44 -5.89
N VAL A 86 73.21 -7.14 -5.64
CA VAL A 86 73.50 -7.84 -4.38
C VAL A 86 74.77 -7.29 -3.77
N VAL A 87 74.71 -6.87 -2.50
CA VAL A 87 75.84 -6.34 -1.74
C VAL A 87 76.45 -7.46 -0.89
N TYR A 88 77.71 -7.79 -1.14
CA TYR A 88 78.48 -8.79 -0.40
C TYR A 88 79.44 -8.11 0.57
N GLN A 89 79.44 -8.54 1.84
CA GLN A 89 80.49 -8.21 2.80
C GLN A 89 81.66 -9.17 2.59
N ALA A 90 82.88 -8.67 2.37
CA ALA A 90 84.08 -9.52 2.19
C ALA A 90 84.54 -10.20 3.50
N ASP A 91 83.93 -9.85 4.61
CA ASP A 91 84.26 -10.36 5.94
C ASP A 91 84.09 -11.90 5.96
N HIS A 92 85.12 -12.60 6.45
CA HIS A 92 85.27 -14.06 6.40
C HIS A 92 85.33 -14.73 5.00
N PHE A 93 85.34 -14.01 3.87
CA PHE A 93 85.43 -14.64 2.53
C PHE A 93 86.70 -15.49 2.38
N LEU A 94 87.84 -14.98 2.82
CA LEU A 94 89.12 -15.70 2.75
C LEU A 94 89.11 -16.98 3.59
N ASP A 95 88.51 -16.93 4.78
CA ASP A 95 88.55 -18.05 5.73
C ASP A 95 87.52 -19.13 5.38
N LYS A 96 86.39 -18.74 4.79
CA LYS A 96 85.39 -19.68 4.22
C LYS A 96 85.84 -20.32 2.91
N ASN A 97 86.79 -19.74 2.17
CA ASN A 97 87.24 -20.30 0.88
C ASN A 97 88.39 -21.31 1.00
N LYS A 98 89.17 -21.28 2.10
CA LYS A 98 90.30 -22.20 2.35
C LYS A 98 89.78 -23.62 2.64
N ASP A 99 89.84 -24.51 1.65
CA ASP A 99 89.46 -25.94 1.76
C ASP A 99 90.71 -26.84 1.73
N TYR A 100 91.72 -26.50 2.55
CA TYR A 100 92.97 -27.28 2.61
C TYR A 100 92.85 -28.42 3.63
N VAL A 101 92.92 -29.66 3.13
CA VAL A 101 93.06 -30.85 3.96
C VAL A 101 94.55 -31.15 4.09
N VAL A 102 95.03 -31.29 5.33
CA VAL A 102 96.40 -31.70 5.64
C VAL A 102 96.56 -33.17 5.23
N ALA A 103 97.48 -33.45 4.30
CA ALA A 103 97.62 -34.79 3.70
C ALA A 103 98.00 -35.86 4.74
N GLU A 104 98.77 -35.47 5.76
CA GLU A 104 99.15 -36.28 6.91
C GLU A 104 97.93 -36.68 7.75
N HIS A 105 96.91 -35.82 7.87
CA HIS A 105 95.65 -36.16 8.54
C HIS A 105 94.82 -37.14 7.68
N GLN A 106 94.78 -36.95 6.35
CA GLN A 106 94.12 -37.90 5.45
C GLN A 106 94.81 -39.28 5.49
N ALA A 107 96.14 -39.33 5.51
CA ALA A 107 96.90 -40.57 5.65
C ALA A 107 96.68 -41.26 7.00
N LEU A 108 96.62 -40.49 8.10
CA LEU A 108 96.32 -41.01 9.44
C LEU A 108 94.90 -41.60 9.52
N LEU A 109 93.92 -40.95 8.89
CA LEU A 109 92.54 -41.43 8.83
C LEU A 109 92.38 -42.65 7.91
N ASN A 110 93.12 -42.70 6.79
CA ASN A 110 93.20 -43.87 5.92
C ASN A 110 93.81 -45.09 6.65
N ALA A 111 94.86 -44.88 7.46
CA ALA A 111 95.50 -45.90 8.29
C ALA A 111 94.66 -46.34 9.52
N SER A 112 93.40 -45.89 9.63
CA SER A 112 92.50 -46.28 10.70
C SER A 112 92.14 -47.77 10.65
N LYS A 113 92.17 -48.43 11.81
CA LYS A 113 91.71 -49.83 11.96
C LYS A 113 90.18 -49.99 11.79
N CYS A 114 89.43 -48.91 11.63
CA CYS A 114 88.00 -48.93 11.36
C CYS A 114 87.75 -48.82 9.84
N PRO A 115 87.23 -49.87 9.16
CA PRO A 115 87.03 -49.84 7.70
C PRO A 115 86.14 -48.70 7.21
N PHE A 116 85.15 -48.30 8.00
CA PHE A 116 84.29 -47.14 7.70
C PHE A 116 85.08 -45.84 7.60
N VAL A 117 86.04 -45.61 8.51
CA VAL A 117 86.88 -44.40 8.51
C VAL A 117 87.89 -44.45 7.37
N ALA A 118 88.54 -45.60 7.16
CA ALA A 118 89.50 -45.76 6.06
C ALA A 118 88.86 -45.54 4.68
N ASN A 119 87.63 -46.04 4.47
CA ASN A 119 86.91 -45.90 3.20
C ASN A 119 86.40 -44.48 2.93
N LEU A 120 86.22 -43.63 3.96
CA LEU A 120 85.87 -42.21 3.77
C LEU A 120 87.04 -41.36 3.29
N PHE A 121 88.28 -41.83 3.50
CA PHE A 121 89.52 -41.11 3.18
C PHE A 121 90.44 -42.00 2.33
N PRO A 122 90.09 -42.27 1.05
CA PRO A 122 90.94 -43.07 0.17
C PRO A 122 92.32 -42.42 -0.06
N PRO A 123 93.35 -43.22 -0.42
CA PRO A 123 94.67 -42.69 -0.76
C PRO A 123 94.60 -41.87 -2.06
N LEU A 124 95.40 -40.81 -2.13
CA LEU A 124 95.48 -39.92 -3.29
C LEU A 124 96.28 -40.58 -4.45
N PRO A 125 95.91 -40.38 -5.72
CA PRO A 125 96.70 -40.87 -6.86
C PRO A 125 98.13 -40.30 -6.87
N GLU A 126 99.13 -41.15 -7.13
CA GLU A 126 100.55 -40.83 -6.91
C GLU A 126 101.07 -39.64 -7.75
N GLU A 127 100.44 -39.32 -8.87
CA GLU A 127 100.80 -38.18 -9.74
C GLU A 127 100.64 -36.80 -9.07
N SER A 128 99.87 -36.68 -7.98
CA SER A 128 99.71 -35.40 -7.27
C SER A 128 100.90 -35.02 -6.37
N SER A 129 101.86 -35.93 -6.17
CA SER A 129 102.87 -35.91 -5.08
C SER A 129 103.91 -34.78 -5.07
N LYS A 130 103.93 -33.86 -6.05
CA LYS A 130 104.97 -32.81 -6.17
C LYS A 130 104.49 -31.36 -6.20
N GLN A 131 103.19 -31.10 -6.16
CA GLN A 131 102.64 -29.76 -5.89
C GLN A 131 101.36 -29.88 -5.07
N SER A 132 101.38 -29.36 -3.84
CA SER A 132 100.17 -29.14 -3.05
C SER A 132 99.35 -28.01 -3.69
N LYS A 133 98.54 -28.34 -4.70
CA LYS A 133 97.65 -27.41 -5.37
C LYS A 133 96.61 -26.91 -4.38
N PHE A 134 96.48 -25.59 -4.25
CA PHE A 134 95.51 -24.98 -3.36
C PHE A 134 94.09 -25.42 -3.70
N SER A 135 93.46 -26.14 -2.78
CA SER A 135 92.04 -26.51 -2.84
C SER A 135 91.20 -25.41 -2.22
N SER A 136 90.12 -25.02 -2.89
CA SER A 136 89.20 -23.99 -2.44
C SER A 136 87.76 -24.35 -2.68
N ILE A 137 86.88 -23.88 -1.79
CA ILE A 137 85.43 -24.10 -1.95
C ILE A 137 84.94 -23.44 -3.24
N GLY A 138 85.44 -22.26 -3.61
CA GLY A 138 85.08 -21.57 -4.85
C GLY A 138 85.43 -22.34 -6.12
N THR A 139 86.65 -22.87 -6.24
CA THR A 139 87.05 -23.67 -7.41
C THR A 139 86.35 -25.04 -7.44
N ARG A 140 86.08 -25.65 -6.28
CA ARG A 140 85.32 -26.92 -6.17
C ARG A 140 83.84 -26.74 -6.55
N PHE A 141 83.20 -25.66 -6.07
CA PHE A 141 81.83 -25.31 -6.41
C PHE A 141 81.66 -25.04 -7.91
N LYS A 142 82.61 -24.31 -8.53
CA LYS A 142 82.67 -24.13 -9.99
C LYS A 142 82.66 -25.47 -10.73
N GLN A 143 83.49 -26.44 -10.33
CA GLN A 143 83.56 -27.74 -10.99
C GLN A 143 82.25 -28.54 -10.86
N GLN A 144 81.61 -28.51 -9.69
CA GLN A 144 80.31 -29.15 -9.47
C GLN A 144 79.19 -28.49 -10.30
N LEU A 145 79.18 -27.16 -10.39
CA LEU A 145 78.23 -26.41 -11.20
C LEU A 145 78.42 -26.67 -12.69
N GLN A 146 79.66 -26.74 -13.18
CA GLN A 146 79.96 -27.08 -14.58
C GLN A 146 79.45 -28.48 -14.92
N SER A 147 79.74 -29.49 -14.10
CA SER A 147 79.26 -30.87 -14.31
C SER A 147 77.72 -30.98 -14.29
N LEU A 148 77.05 -30.19 -13.45
CA LEU A 148 75.58 -30.08 -13.46
C LEU A 148 75.07 -29.46 -14.76
N MET A 149 75.69 -28.38 -15.26
CA MET A 149 75.30 -27.73 -16.51
C MET A 149 75.57 -28.61 -17.75
N GLU A 150 76.66 -29.37 -17.76
CA GLU A 150 76.96 -30.38 -18.77
C GLU A 150 75.95 -31.54 -18.75
N THR A 151 75.44 -31.91 -17.58
CA THR A 151 74.35 -32.89 -17.46
C THR A 151 73.04 -32.32 -18.03
N LEU A 152 72.66 -31.11 -17.61
CA LEU A 152 71.40 -30.47 -18.01
C LEU A 152 71.35 -30.15 -19.51
N SER A 153 72.46 -29.78 -20.15
CA SER A 153 72.50 -29.45 -21.58
C SER A 153 72.28 -30.66 -22.50
N THR A 154 72.34 -31.89 -21.99
CA THR A 154 71.93 -33.11 -22.72
C THR A 154 70.42 -33.38 -22.69
N THR A 155 69.64 -32.53 -22.01
CA THR A 155 68.20 -32.71 -21.76
C THR A 155 67.37 -31.48 -22.17
N GLU A 156 66.07 -31.65 -22.38
CA GLU A 156 65.15 -30.53 -22.57
C GLU A 156 64.68 -29.99 -21.20
N PRO A 157 64.96 -28.71 -20.85
CA PRO A 157 64.67 -28.20 -19.51
C PRO A 157 63.24 -27.67 -19.38
N HIS A 158 62.44 -28.28 -18.50
CA HIS A 158 61.13 -27.77 -18.10
C HIS A 158 61.22 -26.97 -16.79
N TYR A 159 60.62 -25.78 -16.75
CA TYR A 159 60.77 -24.85 -15.62
C TYR A 159 59.51 -24.73 -14.76
N ILE A 160 59.64 -25.10 -13.48
CA ILE A 160 58.66 -24.79 -12.43
C ILE A 160 59.26 -23.70 -11.51
N ARG A 161 58.44 -22.72 -11.11
CA ARG A 161 58.84 -21.62 -10.22
C ARG A 161 57.91 -21.57 -9.01
N CYS A 162 58.38 -22.12 -7.88
CA CYS A 162 57.66 -22.08 -6.62
C CYS A 162 57.76 -20.69 -5.97
N VAL A 163 56.65 -20.20 -5.39
CA VAL A 163 56.58 -18.90 -4.72
C VAL A 163 55.88 -19.07 -3.37
N LYS A 164 56.49 -18.59 -2.29
CA LYS A 164 55.91 -18.56 -0.93
C LYS A 164 54.98 -17.34 -0.82
N PRO A 165 53.65 -17.49 -0.63
CA PRO A 165 52.71 -16.37 -0.69
C PRO A 165 52.76 -15.46 0.54
N ASN A 166 53.14 -15.97 1.71
CA ASN A 166 53.28 -15.21 2.95
C ASN A 166 54.34 -15.84 3.87
N GLY A 167 55.00 -15.02 4.70
CA GLY A 167 56.02 -15.39 5.67
C GLY A 167 55.51 -16.38 6.72
N VAL A 168 54.28 -16.14 7.19
CA VAL A 168 53.64 -16.81 8.34
C VAL A 168 53.09 -18.22 8.08
N LEU A 169 53.12 -18.70 6.83
CA LEU A 169 52.64 -20.03 6.41
C LEU A 169 51.14 -20.28 6.62
N LEU A 170 50.31 -19.24 6.59
CA LEU A 170 48.86 -19.32 6.76
C LEU A 170 48.10 -19.32 5.41
N PRO A 171 46.94 -19.99 5.30
CA PRO A 171 46.10 -19.92 4.11
C PRO A 171 45.47 -18.52 3.94
N GLY A 172 45.18 -18.13 2.69
CA GLY A 172 44.47 -16.89 2.36
C GLY A 172 45.29 -15.58 2.45
N ILE A 173 46.45 -15.59 3.12
CA ILE A 173 47.31 -14.40 3.25
C ILE A 173 48.26 -14.30 2.04
N PHE A 174 48.38 -13.11 1.46
CA PHE A 174 49.27 -12.82 0.33
C PHE A 174 50.09 -11.54 0.57
N GLU A 175 51.40 -11.69 0.75
CA GLU A 175 52.33 -10.60 1.05
C GLU A 175 52.94 -10.04 -0.22
N ASN A 176 52.24 -9.07 -0.84
CA ASN A 176 52.61 -8.41 -2.11
C ASN A 176 54.12 -8.13 -2.27
N PHE A 177 54.77 -7.56 -1.25
CA PHE A 177 56.20 -7.22 -1.30
C PHE A 177 57.11 -8.46 -1.36
N ASN A 178 56.84 -9.46 -0.52
CA ASN A 178 57.63 -10.69 -0.46
C ASN A 178 57.41 -11.56 -1.69
N VAL A 179 56.21 -11.58 -2.25
CA VAL A 179 55.92 -12.25 -3.54
C VAL A 179 56.59 -11.52 -4.71
N LEU A 180 56.49 -10.19 -4.78
CA LEU A 180 57.11 -9.39 -5.85
C LEU A 180 58.64 -9.56 -5.86
N ASN A 181 59.28 -9.60 -4.69
CA ASN A 181 60.72 -9.84 -4.59
C ASN A 181 61.09 -11.27 -5.01
N GLN A 182 60.30 -12.29 -4.65
CA GLN A 182 60.52 -13.65 -5.17
C GLN A 182 60.36 -13.74 -6.69
N LEU A 183 59.39 -13.04 -7.29
CA LEU A 183 59.20 -13.00 -8.76
C LEU A 183 60.35 -12.28 -9.48
N ARG A 184 60.99 -11.28 -8.85
CA ARG A 184 62.25 -10.67 -9.31
C ARG A 184 63.40 -11.66 -9.23
N CYS A 185 63.66 -12.22 -8.05
CA CYS A 185 64.74 -13.19 -7.81
C CYS A 185 64.63 -14.45 -8.67
N GLY A 186 63.41 -14.92 -8.98
CA GLY A 186 63.14 -16.06 -9.85
C GLY A 186 63.22 -15.77 -11.36
N GLY A 187 63.52 -14.54 -11.76
CA GLY A 187 63.61 -14.10 -13.16
C GLY A 187 62.29 -13.92 -13.90
N VAL A 188 61.15 -14.09 -13.21
CA VAL A 188 59.82 -14.16 -13.85
C VAL A 188 59.42 -12.83 -14.48
N LEU A 189 59.68 -11.71 -13.80
CA LEU A 189 59.37 -10.38 -14.34
C LEU A 189 60.22 -10.04 -15.58
N GLU A 190 61.44 -10.57 -15.68
CA GLU A 190 62.34 -10.30 -16.81
C GLU A 190 61.95 -11.13 -18.04
N ALA A 191 61.53 -12.38 -17.85
CA ALA A 191 60.89 -13.17 -18.90
C ALA A 191 59.60 -12.49 -19.44
N ILE A 192 58.77 -11.94 -18.54
CA ILE A 192 57.60 -11.14 -18.92
C ILE A 192 58.00 -9.88 -19.68
N ARG A 193 59.07 -9.17 -19.26
CA ARG A 193 59.60 -7.98 -19.95
C ARG A 193 59.99 -8.30 -21.39
N ILE A 194 60.66 -9.43 -21.61
CA ILE A 194 61.10 -9.88 -22.94
C ILE A 194 59.90 -10.23 -23.83
N SER A 195 58.94 -11.05 -23.36
CA SER A 195 57.76 -11.39 -24.17
C SER A 195 56.88 -10.16 -24.47
N CYS A 196 56.78 -9.20 -23.54
CA CYS A 196 56.14 -7.90 -23.76
C CYS A 196 56.86 -6.99 -24.78
N ALA A 197 58.18 -7.13 -24.96
CA ALA A 197 58.92 -6.48 -26.05
C ALA A 197 58.66 -7.16 -27.42
N GLY A 198 58.18 -8.41 -27.41
CA GLY A 198 57.64 -9.12 -28.55
C GLY A 198 56.17 -8.81 -28.82
N TYR A 199 55.38 -9.87 -29.04
CA TYR A 199 53.93 -9.84 -29.30
C TYR A 199 53.23 -10.71 -28.24
N PRO A 200 52.95 -10.17 -27.04
CA PRO A 200 52.42 -10.96 -25.93
C PRO A 200 50.95 -11.34 -26.11
N THR A 201 50.26 -10.84 -27.14
CA THR A 201 48.90 -11.23 -27.49
C THR A 201 48.84 -11.74 -28.92
N LYS A 202 48.40 -12.98 -29.07
CA LYS A 202 48.36 -13.76 -30.31
C LYS A 202 46.94 -14.34 -30.42
N ARG A 203 46.27 -14.20 -31.57
CA ARG A 203 44.89 -14.68 -31.80
C ARG A 203 44.73 -15.18 -33.22
N THR A 204 43.99 -16.26 -33.46
CA THR A 204 43.64 -16.64 -34.84
C THR A 204 42.76 -15.57 -35.49
N PHE A 205 42.67 -15.56 -36.82
CA PHE A 205 41.83 -14.58 -37.52
C PHE A 205 40.35 -14.72 -37.12
N ASP A 206 39.80 -15.94 -37.11
CA ASP A 206 38.45 -16.26 -36.59
C ASP A 206 38.19 -15.71 -35.17
N GLU A 207 39.04 -16.04 -34.17
CA GLU A 207 38.88 -15.52 -32.78
C GLU A 207 38.92 -13.99 -32.70
N PHE A 208 39.66 -13.34 -33.62
CA PHE A 208 39.74 -11.89 -33.69
C PHE A 208 38.50 -11.29 -34.37
N LEU A 209 38.02 -11.91 -35.45
CA LEU A 209 36.84 -11.46 -36.20
C LEU A 209 35.56 -11.63 -35.39
N ASP A 210 35.29 -12.79 -34.77
CA ASP A 210 34.10 -12.99 -33.93
C ASP A 210 33.96 -11.87 -32.88
N ARG A 211 35.07 -11.58 -32.19
CA ARG A 211 35.13 -10.55 -31.14
C ARG A 211 35.02 -9.12 -31.68
N PHE A 212 35.68 -8.79 -32.79
CA PHE A 212 35.92 -7.39 -33.21
C PHE A 212 35.29 -6.96 -34.55
N GLN A 213 34.63 -7.85 -35.31
CA GLN A 213 33.84 -7.52 -36.51
C GLN A 213 32.91 -6.32 -36.32
N MET A 214 32.35 -6.18 -35.11
CA MET A 214 31.46 -5.09 -34.70
C MET A 214 32.09 -3.68 -34.80
N LEU A 215 33.43 -3.58 -34.89
CA LEU A 215 34.16 -2.32 -35.10
C LEU A 215 34.20 -1.89 -36.57
N ALA A 216 33.95 -2.82 -37.50
CA ALA A 216 33.98 -2.59 -38.94
C ALA A 216 33.02 -3.56 -39.68
N PRO A 217 31.69 -3.45 -39.46
CA PRO A 217 30.72 -4.42 -39.98
C PRO A 217 30.68 -4.50 -41.51
N ASP A 218 31.06 -3.43 -42.20
CA ASP A 218 31.09 -3.31 -43.67
C ASP A 218 32.26 -4.08 -44.34
N VAL A 219 33.08 -4.81 -43.57
CA VAL A 219 34.29 -5.51 -44.08
C VAL A 219 34.02 -6.99 -44.41
N LEU A 220 32.90 -7.55 -43.94
CA LEU A 220 32.58 -8.98 -44.06
C LEU A 220 32.10 -9.43 -45.46
N ASP A 221 31.76 -8.50 -46.35
CA ASP A 221 31.27 -8.82 -47.71
C ASP A 221 32.42 -9.28 -48.64
N GLY A 222 32.86 -10.52 -48.46
CA GLY A 222 33.70 -11.25 -49.41
C GLY A 222 35.21 -10.98 -49.35
N SER A 223 35.71 -10.43 -48.23
CA SER A 223 37.16 -10.25 -48.01
C SER A 223 37.81 -11.48 -47.33
N ASP A 224 39.11 -11.68 -47.56
CA ASP A 224 39.90 -12.73 -46.90
C ASP A 224 40.08 -12.41 -45.40
N GLU A 225 40.03 -13.41 -44.51
CA GLU A 225 40.04 -13.22 -43.06
C GLU A 225 41.22 -12.38 -42.58
N LYS A 226 42.42 -12.64 -43.13
CA LYS A 226 43.64 -11.86 -42.84
C LYS A 226 43.49 -10.39 -43.26
N SER A 227 42.85 -10.12 -44.40
CA SER A 227 42.58 -8.77 -44.88
C SER A 227 41.50 -8.05 -44.07
N ALA A 228 40.49 -8.78 -43.56
CA ALA A 228 39.48 -8.26 -42.66
C ALA A 228 40.10 -7.85 -41.31
N CYS A 229 40.95 -8.71 -40.73
CA CYS A 229 41.72 -8.42 -39.52
C CYS A 229 42.61 -7.17 -39.68
N ALA A 230 43.34 -7.05 -40.80
CA ALA A 230 44.15 -5.86 -41.10
C ALA A 230 43.30 -4.59 -41.20
N THR A 231 42.18 -4.66 -41.92
CA THR A 231 41.25 -3.52 -42.08
C THR A 231 40.67 -3.05 -40.75
N ILE A 232 40.40 -3.95 -39.80
CA ILE A 232 39.98 -3.59 -38.43
C ILE A 232 41.12 -2.89 -37.68
N CYS A 233 42.33 -3.47 -37.68
CA CYS A 233 43.50 -2.88 -37.00
C CYS A 233 43.84 -1.48 -37.53
N ASP A 234 43.83 -1.29 -38.85
CA ASP A 234 44.12 -0.01 -39.50
C ASP A 234 43.01 1.03 -39.27
N ARG A 235 41.73 0.63 -39.37
CA ARG A 235 40.58 1.51 -39.07
C ARG A 235 40.57 1.96 -37.61
N MET A 236 41.09 1.15 -36.70
CA MET A 236 41.27 1.50 -35.28
C MET A 236 42.59 2.26 -35.00
N GLY A 237 43.49 2.37 -35.99
CA GLY A 237 44.74 3.14 -35.90
C GLY A 237 45.88 2.45 -35.14
N LEU A 238 45.84 1.12 -34.97
CA LEU A 238 46.85 0.36 -34.24
C LEU A 238 48.22 0.42 -34.93
N LYS A 239 49.28 0.62 -34.14
CA LYS A 239 50.66 0.76 -34.67
C LYS A 239 51.54 -0.42 -34.30
N GLY A 240 52.30 -0.94 -35.27
CA GLY A 240 53.30 -1.98 -35.03
C GLY A 240 52.73 -3.33 -34.60
N TYR A 241 51.47 -3.62 -34.96
CA TYR A 241 50.93 -4.98 -35.01
C TYR A 241 51.55 -5.77 -36.18
N GLN A 242 51.35 -7.08 -36.23
CA GLN A 242 51.76 -7.94 -37.35
C GLN A 242 50.68 -8.98 -37.69
N MET A 243 50.70 -9.46 -38.94
CA MET A 243 49.76 -10.44 -39.47
C MET A 243 50.52 -11.66 -40.00
N GLY A 244 50.51 -12.74 -39.21
CA GLY A 244 51.16 -14.00 -39.55
C GLY A 244 50.42 -14.77 -40.64
N LYS A 245 50.64 -16.09 -40.72
CA LYS A 245 49.91 -16.99 -41.61
C LYS A 245 48.54 -17.38 -41.08
N THR A 246 48.40 -17.55 -39.77
CA THR A 246 47.15 -18.00 -39.14
C THR A 246 46.65 -17.09 -38.03
N LYS A 247 47.49 -16.14 -37.57
CA LYS A 247 47.22 -15.30 -36.39
C LYS A 247 47.51 -13.81 -36.60
N VAL A 248 46.72 -12.99 -35.89
CA VAL A 248 47.02 -11.59 -35.56
C VAL A 248 47.98 -11.55 -34.37
N PHE A 249 49.03 -10.74 -34.47
CA PHE A 249 50.02 -10.51 -33.42
C PHE A 249 49.98 -9.05 -32.96
N LEU A 250 49.66 -8.84 -31.69
CA LEU A 250 49.39 -7.52 -31.10
C LEU A 250 50.40 -7.18 -30.00
N ARG A 251 50.76 -5.89 -29.92
CA ARG A 251 51.61 -5.35 -28.86
C ARG A 251 50.83 -5.23 -27.53
N ALA A 252 51.57 -5.17 -26.43
CA ALA A 252 50.98 -4.96 -25.10
C ALA A 252 50.00 -3.79 -25.09
N GLY A 253 48.80 -4.00 -24.53
CA GLY A 253 47.73 -3.00 -24.43
C GLY A 253 46.78 -2.91 -25.63
N GLN A 254 47.17 -3.31 -26.85
CA GLN A 254 46.33 -3.10 -28.05
C GLN A 254 45.01 -3.88 -28.04
N MET A 255 44.99 -5.08 -27.43
CA MET A 255 43.76 -5.84 -27.18
C MET A 255 42.77 -5.06 -26.29
N ALA A 256 43.27 -4.36 -25.27
CA ALA A 256 42.44 -3.55 -24.38
C ALA A 256 41.94 -2.25 -25.05
N GLU A 257 42.72 -1.68 -25.98
CA GLU A 257 42.27 -0.56 -26.83
C GLU A 257 41.11 -0.98 -27.74
N LEU A 258 41.21 -2.14 -28.40
CA LEU A 258 40.12 -2.71 -29.21
C LEU A 258 38.87 -3.01 -28.37
N ASP A 259 39.02 -3.62 -27.19
CA ASP A 259 37.89 -3.83 -26.27
C ASP A 259 37.26 -2.51 -25.79
N ALA A 260 38.06 -1.45 -25.56
CA ALA A 260 37.54 -0.14 -25.20
C ALA A 260 36.72 0.49 -26.34
N ARG A 261 37.18 0.39 -27.60
CA ARG A 261 36.41 0.79 -28.79
C ARG A 261 35.12 -0.03 -28.94
N ARG A 262 35.18 -1.32 -28.64
CA ARG A 262 34.02 -2.23 -28.67
C ARG A 262 32.95 -1.77 -27.67
N ILE A 263 33.35 -1.39 -26.45
CA ILE A 263 32.47 -0.82 -25.43
C ILE A 263 31.91 0.56 -25.87
N GLU A 264 32.72 1.41 -26.50
CA GLU A 264 32.29 2.72 -27.02
C GLU A 264 31.14 2.60 -28.05
N VAL A 265 31.27 1.68 -29.01
CA VAL A 265 30.24 1.41 -30.03
C VAL A 265 28.94 0.90 -29.39
N LEU A 266 29.02 -0.05 -28.46
CA LEU A 266 27.84 -0.55 -27.72
C LEU A 266 27.16 0.55 -26.91
N ALA A 267 27.93 1.40 -26.22
CA ALA A 267 27.39 2.54 -25.47
C ALA A 267 26.66 3.54 -26.39
N ASN A 268 27.14 3.74 -27.62
CA ASN A 268 26.47 4.59 -28.61
C ASN A 268 25.15 3.99 -29.13
N ALA A 269 25.09 2.67 -29.36
CA ALA A 269 23.82 2.00 -29.68
C ALA A 269 22.79 2.16 -28.54
N VAL A 270 23.21 1.96 -27.29
CA VAL A 270 22.36 2.16 -26.10
C VAL A 270 21.87 3.62 -25.99
N ARG A 271 22.72 4.61 -26.26
CA ARG A 271 22.33 6.04 -26.29
C ARG A 271 21.22 6.33 -27.31
N ILE A 272 21.25 5.69 -28.49
CA ILE A 272 20.21 5.84 -29.51
C ILE A 272 18.88 5.25 -29.02
N ILE A 273 18.90 4.04 -28.45
CA ILE A 273 17.71 3.38 -27.88
C ILE A 273 17.12 4.23 -26.74
N GLN A 274 17.96 4.69 -25.80
CA GLN A 274 17.53 5.56 -24.70
C GLN A 274 16.94 6.88 -25.19
N ARG A 275 17.53 7.51 -26.23
CA ARG A 275 16.98 8.72 -26.86
C ARG A 275 15.57 8.46 -27.39
N GLN A 276 15.34 7.35 -28.09
CA GLN A 276 14.05 7.02 -28.68
C GLN A 276 12.99 6.71 -27.61
N ILE A 277 13.34 5.95 -26.57
CA ILE A 277 12.44 5.64 -25.45
C ILE A 277 12.07 6.92 -24.67
N ARG A 278 13.04 7.76 -24.31
CA ARG A 278 12.78 9.06 -23.66
C ARG A 278 11.87 9.94 -24.50
N THR A 279 12.13 10.03 -25.81
CA THR A 279 11.28 10.78 -26.75
C THR A 279 9.83 10.25 -26.78
N HIS A 280 9.64 8.91 -26.74
CA HIS A 280 8.32 8.30 -26.66
C HIS A 280 7.60 8.63 -25.35
N LEU A 281 8.27 8.47 -24.20
CA LEU A 281 7.69 8.72 -22.87
C LEU A 281 7.26 10.18 -22.70
N THR A 282 8.15 11.14 -22.97
CA THR A 282 7.81 12.57 -22.89
C THR A 282 6.70 12.97 -23.87
N ARG A 283 6.62 12.33 -25.06
CA ARG A 283 5.50 12.54 -25.99
C ARG A 283 4.18 11.98 -25.45
N LYS A 284 4.19 10.81 -24.79
CA LYS A 284 3.02 10.21 -24.14
C LYS A 284 2.49 11.11 -23.01
N GLU A 285 3.39 11.60 -22.16
CA GLU A 285 3.09 12.55 -21.07
C GLU A 285 2.51 13.87 -21.60
N PHE A 286 3.17 14.49 -22.60
CA PHE A 286 2.70 15.72 -23.23
C PHE A 286 1.28 15.56 -23.83
N ILE A 287 1.00 14.43 -24.48
CA ILE A 287 -0.34 14.14 -25.02
C ILE A 287 -1.38 13.99 -23.89
N ALA A 288 -1.03 13.35 -22.77
CA ALA A 288 -1.90 13.24 -21.61
C ALA A 288 -2.19 14.61 -20.97
N LEU A 289 -1.16 15.42 -20.74
CA LEU A 289 -1.28 16.79 -20.20
C LEU A 289 -2.13 17.66 -21.13
N ARG A 290 -1.90 17.62 -22.44
CA ARG A 290 -2.71 18.34 -23.44
C ARG A 290 -4.18 17.92 -23.41
N LYS A 291 -4.49 16.63 -23.24
CA LYS A 291 -5.87 16.14 -23.07
C LYS A 291 -6.52 16.72 -21.80
N ALA A 292 -5.79 16.73 -20.67
CA ALA A 292 -6.28 17.30 -19.42
C ALA A 292 -6.55 18.82 -19.55
N SER A 293 -5.63 19.59 -20.16
CA SER A 293 -5.83 21.02 -20.43
C SER A 293 -7.06 21.28 -21.30
N ILE A 294 -7.28 20.48 -22.36
CA ILE A 294 -8.47 20.59 -23.22
C ILE A 294 -9.76 20.28 -22.42
N HIS A 295 -9.73 19.31 -21.51
CA HIS A 295 -10.86 18.99 -20.64
C HIS A 295 -11.19 20.16 -19.70
N ILE A 296 -10.20 20.75 -19.04
CA ILE A 296 -10.38 21.93 -18.15
C ILE A 296 -10.94 23.11 -18.95
N GLN A 297 -10.41 23.39 -20.14
CA GLN A 297 -10.95 24.44 -21.02
C GLN A 297 -12.40 24.17 -21.46
N LYS A 298 -12.78 22.91 -21.72
CA LYS A 298 -14.17 22.51 -22.03
C LYS A 298 -15.09 22.80 -20.84
N LEU A 299 -14.69 22.41 -19.62
CA LEU A 299 -15.45 22.69 -18.40
C LEU A 299 -15.61 24.19 -18.15
N TRP A 300 -14.55 24.98 -18.35
CA TRP A 300 -14.58 26.43 -18.16
C TRP A 300 -15.51 27.14 -19.15
N ARG A 301 -15.44 26.79 -20.46
CA ARG A 301 -16.37 27.29 -21.48
C ARG A 301 -17.83 26.96 -21.14
N ALA A 302 -18.10 25.74 -20.68
CA ALA A 302 -19.43 25.34 -20.23
C ALA A 302 -19.90 26.10 -18.97
N GLN A 303 -18.99 26.39 -18.02
CA GLN A 303 -19.31 27.15 -16.81
C GLN A 303 -19.60 28.62 -17.12
N LEU A 304 -18.88 29.23 -18.06
CA LEU A 304 -19.15 30.59 -18.54
C LEU A 304 -20.55 30.68 -19.17
N ALA A 305 -20.90 29.73 -20.06
CA ALA A 305 -22.23 29.65 -20.67
C ALA A 305 -23.35 29.47 -19.62
N ARG A 306 -23.15 28.58 -18.63
CA ARG A 306 -24.10 28.41 -17.51
C ARG A 306 -24.28 29.69 -16.69
N LYS A 307 -23.19 30.42 -16.40
CA LYS A 307 -23.25 31.69 -15.66
C LYS A 307 -24.03 32.77 -16.42
N LEU A 308 -23.79 32.89 -17.73
CA LEU A 308 -24.54 33.81 -18.60
C LEU A 308 -26.03 33.47 -18.65
N TYR A 309 -26.38 32.19 -18.84
CA TYR A 309 -27.77 31.74 -18.86
C TYR A 309 -28.47 31.92 -17.49
N GLN A 310 -27.76 31.73 -16.38
CA GLN A 310 -28.28 32.04 -15.04
C GLN A 310 -28.57 33.53 -14.85
N GLN A 311 -27.76 34.42 -15.44
CA GLN A 311 -28.03 35.86 -15.43
C GLN A 311 -29.30 36.18 -16.24
N MET A 312 -29.39 35.71 -17.49
CA MET A 312 -30.58 35.91 -18.34
C MET A 312 -31.87 35.43 -17.63
N ARG A 313 -31.84 34.23 -17.02
CA ARG A 313 -32.99 33.71 -16.25
C ARG A 313 -33.36 34.58 -15.04
N ARG A 314 -32.40 35.23 -14.38
CA ARG A 314 -32.67 36.16 -13.26
C ARG A 314 -33.29 37.46 -13.76
N GLU A 315 -32.84 37.97 -14.91
CA GLU A 315 -33.38 39.16 -15.56
C GLU A 315 -34.82 38.91 -16.04
N GLU A 316 -35.09 37.81 -16.74
CA GLU A 316 -36.44 37.38 -17.12
C GLU A 316 -37.37 37.19 -15.91
N ALA A 317 -36.90 36.53 -14.85
CA ALA A 317 -37.68 36.32 -13.63
C ALA A 317 -38.01 37.66 -12.95
N SER A 318 -37.06 38.57 -12.86
CA SER A 318 -37.26 39.93 -12.33
C SER A 318 -38.31 40.69 -13.15
N LEU A 319 -38.18 40.70 -14.49
CA LEU A 319 -39.15 41.33 -15.39
C LEU A 319 -40.55 40.71 -15.26
N ARG A 320 -40.66 39.38 -15.14
CA ARG A 320 -41.93 38.66 -14.95
C ARG A 320 -42.58 38.98 -13.60
N ILE A 321 -41.81 39.07 -12.52
CA ILE A 321 -42.31 39.49 -11.19
C ILE A 321 -42.77 40.95 -11.24
N GLN A 322 -41.95 41.86 -11.79
CA GLN A 322 -42.30 43.28 -11.92
C GLN A 322 -43.57 43.50 -12.77
N LYS A 323 -43.68 42.82 -13.92
CA LYS A 323 -44.87 42.82 -14.78
C LYS A 323 -46.12 42.40 -14.01
N ASN A 324 -46.05 41.28 -13.28
CA ASN A 324 -47.19 40.74 -12.55
C ASN A 324 -47.57 41.63 -11.34
N ALA A 325 -46.60 42.16 -10.61
CA ALA A 325 -46.84 43.07 -9.49
C ALA A 325 -47.49 44.40 -9.93
N ARG A 326 -46.95 45.03 -10.99
CA ARG A 326 -47.54 46.25 -11.61
C ARG A 326 -48.97 45.97 -12.10
N GLY A 327 -49.18 44.85 -12.80
CA GLY A 327 -50.49 44.42 -13.29
C GLY A 327 -51.51 44.14 -12.18
N HIS A 328 -51.10 43.46 -11.09
CA HIS A 328 -51.96 43.24 -9.92
C HIS A 328 -52.33 44.55 -9.24
N SER A 329 -51.36 45.44 -9.00
CA SER A 329 -51.60 46.74 -8.37
C SER A 329 -52.61 47.58 -9.16
N ALA A 330 -52.42 47.70 -10.48
CA ALA A 330 -53.36 48.41 -11.35
C ALA A 330 -54.78 47.81 -11.31
N ARG A 331 -54.89 46.48 -11.39
CA ARG A 331 -56.19 45.77 -11.28
C ARG A 331 -56.86 45.99 -9.92
N LYS A 332 -56.10 45.95 -8.82
CA LYS A 332 -56.60 46.16 -7.44
C LYS A 332 -57.15 47.58 -7.26
N SER A 333 -56.44 48.59 -7.76
CA SER A 333 -56.91 49.98 -7.73
C SER A 333 -58.17 50.18 -8.59
N PHE A 334 -58.20 49.64 -9.81
CA PHE A 334 -59.37 49.75 -10.70
C PHE A 334 -60.60 49.02 -10.14
N THR A 335 -60.43 47.82 -9.58
CA THR A 335 -61.54 47.06 -8.97
C THR A 335 -62.08 47.74 -7.71
N LYS A 336 -61.23 48.33 -6.87
CA LYS A 336 -61.66 49.16 -5.73
C LYS A 336 -62.47 50.37 -6.19
N LEU A 337 -61.99 51.10 -7.21
CA LEU A 337 -62.73 52.24 -7.79
C LEU A 337 -64.09 51.80 -8.36
N ARG A 338 -64.13 50.70 -9.12
CA ARG A 338 -65.37 50.15 -9.69
C ARG A 338 -66.37 49.75 -8.60
N ALA A 339 -65.91 49.15 -7.51
CA ALA A 339 -66.75 48.79 -6.37
C ALA A 339 -67.36 50.04 -5.71
N SER A 340 -66.55 51.07 -5.43
CA SER A 340 -67.06 52.34 -4.89
C SER A 340 -68.12 52.99 -5.79
N VAL A 341 -67.88 53.01 -7.12
CA VAL A 341 -68.84 53.55 -8.09
C VAL A 341 -70.16 52.75 -8.08
N ILE A 342 -70.10 51.42 -7.99
CA ILE A 342 -71.30 50.57 -7.91
C ILE A 342 -72.10 50.84 -6.61
N VAL A 343 -71.42 51.02 -5.47
CA VAL A 343 -72.07 51.37 -4.20
C VAL A 343 -72.75 52.75 -4.28
N ILE A 344 -72.10 53.74 -4.89
CA ILE A 344 -72.70 55.07 -5.09
C ILE A 344 -73.91 54.99 -6.04
N GLN A 345 -73.78 54.29 -7.17
CA GLN A 345 -74.87 54.14 -8.15
C GLN A 345 -76.08 53.38 -7.58
N THR A 346 -75.86 52.33 -6.79
CA THR A 346 -76.95 51.58 -6.14
C THR A 346 -77.63 52.42 -5.05
N GLY A 347 -76.86 53.18 -4.26
CA GLY A 347 -77.40 54.17 -3.31
C GLY A 347 -78.28 55.24 -3.99
N LEU A 348 -77.82 55.81 -5.10
CA LEU A 348 -78.58 56.81 -5.87
C LEU A 348 -79.86 56.22 -6.48
N ARG A 349 -79.81 55.03 -7.08
CA ARG A 349 -81.00 54.32 -7.61
C ARG A 349 -82.02 54.02 -6.51
N ALA A 350 -81.55 53.57 -5.34
CA ALA A 350 -82.41 53.33 -4.18
C ALA A 350 -83.02 54.65 -3.63
N MET A 351 -82.29 55.76 -3.66
CA MET A 351 -82.80 57.07 -3.27
C MET A 351 -83.91 57.57 -4.21
N ALA A 352 -83.73 57.45 -5.52
CA ALA A 352 -84.75 57.78 -6.51
C ALA A 352 -86.04 56.97 -6.29
N ALA A 353 -85.94 55.63 -6.21
CA ALA A 353 -87.09 54.76 -5.96
C ALA A 353 -87.80 55.06 -4.63
N ARG A 354 -87.06 55.42 -3.57
CA ARG A 354 -87.62 55.86 -2.28
C ARG A 354 -88.34 57.20 -2.37
N ASN A 355 -87.88 58.13 -3.22
CA ASN A 355 -88.54 59.41 -3.45
C ASN A 355 -89.85 59.23 -4.24
N ASP A 356 -89.85 58.41 -5.30
CA ASP A 356 -91.06 58.05 -6.04
C ASP A 356 -92.09 57.37 -5.14
N TYR A 357 -91.66 56.42 -4.31
CA TYR A 357 -92.54 55.76 -3.34
C TYR A 357 -93.09 56.76 -2.30
N ARG A 358 -92.26 57.71 -1.82
CA ARG A 358 -92.69 58.78 -0.91
C ARG A 358 -93.73 59.71 -1.56
N HIS A 359 -93.55 60.04 -2.85
CA HIS A 359 -94.54 60.80 -3.63
C HIS A 359 -95.84 60.00 -3.76
N ARG A 360 -95.80 58.75 -4.25
CA ARG A 360 -96.97 57.87 -4.37
C ARG A 360 -97.71 57.69 -3.03
N ARG A 361 -97.01 57.59 -1.90
CA ARG A 361 -97.63 57.58 -0.54
C ARG A 361 -98.36 58.88 -0.22
N LYS A 362 -97.74 60.04 -0.47
CA LYS A 362 -98.39 61.36 -0.27
C LYS A 362 -99.65 61.48 -1.12
N THR A 363 -99.59 61.12 -2.40
CA THR A 363 -100.73 61.17 -3.32
C THR A 363 -101.85 60.22 -2.90
N LYS A 364 -101.53 58.98 -2.49
CA LYS A 364 -102.53 58.03 -1.96
C LYS A 364 -103.19 58.54 -0.67
N ALA A 365 -102.44 59.16 0.24
CA ALA A 365 -102.99 59.78 1.45
C ALA A 365 -103.92 60.97 1.11
N ALA A 366 -103.52 61.83 0.18
CA ALA A 366 -104.35 62.94 -0.29
C ALA A 366 -105.66 62.45 -0.93
N ILE A 367 -105.61 61.38 -1.74
CA ILE A 367 -106.81 60.75 -2.35
C ILE A 367 -107.75 60.21 -1.26
N ILE A 368 -107.23 59.59 -0.19
CA ILE A 368 -108.04 59.09 0.94
C ILE A 368 -108.73 60.26 1.67
N ILE A 369 -108.00 61.34 1.97
CA ILE A 369 -108.55 62.55 2.61
C ILE A 369 -109.62 63.20 1.73
N GLN A 370 -109.37 63.34 0.43
CA GLN A 370 -110.34 63.88 -0.54
C GLN A 370 -111.59 63.00 -0.66
N ARG A 371 -111.44 61.67 -0.67
CA ARG A 371 -112.55 60.70 -0.69
C ARG A 371 -113.45 60.91 0.53
N GLU A 372 -112.87 60.94 1.72
CA GLU A 372 -113.63 61.05 2.97
C GLU A 372 -114.26 62.44 3.16
N TRP A 373 -113.58 63.51 2.74
CA TRP A 373 -114.20 64.84 2.72
C TRP A 373 -115.38 64.91 1.74
N ARG A 374 -115.27 64.34 0.53
CA ARG A 374 -116.39 64.23 -0.43
C ARG A 374 -117.56 63.42 0.15
N ARG A 375 -117.26 62.29 0.81
CA ARG A 375 -118.26 61.45 1.51
C ARG A 375 -118.99 62.23 2.61
N TYR A 376 -118.24 62.96 3.44
CA TYR A 376 -118.79 63.81 4.50
C TYR A 376 -119.65 64.94 3.95
N SER A 377 -119.18 65.63 2.91
CA SER A 377 -119.91 66.74 2.26
C SER A 377 -121.27 66.27 1.71
N ALA A 378 -121.29 65.16 0.96
CA ALA A 378 -122.53 64.57 0.44
C ALA A 378 -123.48 64.11 1.57
N LEU A 379 -122.95 63.47 2.62
CA LEU A 379 -123.74 63.06 3.79
C LEU A 379 -124.33 64.26 4.55
N SER A 380 -123.58 65.36 4.65
CA SER A 380 -124.02 66.61 5.28
C SER A 380 -125.14 67.28 4.48
N ALA A 381 -124.98 67.36 3.15
CA ALA A 381 -126.01 67.86 2.24
C ALA A 381 -127.31 67.02 2.34
N TYR A 382 -127.19 65.68 2.32
CA TYR A 382 -128.34 64.78 2.52
C TYR A 382 -129.02 64.97 3.89
N LYS A 383 -128.25 65.07 4.98
CA LYS A 383 -128.79 65.34 6.32
C LYS A 383 -129.52 66.69 6.39
N LYS A 384 -128.97 67.74 5.76
CA LYS A 384 -129.60 69.07 5.67
C LYS A 384 -130.91 69.00 4.88
N GLN A 385 -130.91 68.33 3.72
CA GLN A 385 -132.11 68.14 2.90
C GLN A 385 -133.18 67.35 3.65
N LYS A 386 -132.82 66.21 4.28
CA LYS A 386 -133.74 65.41 5.09
C LYS A 386 -134.38 66.23 6.21
N LYS A 387 -133.61 67.09 6.90
CA LYS A 387 -134.15 68.01 7.94
C LYS A 387 -135.13 69.01 7.33
N SER A 388 -134.79 69.66 6.23
CA SER A 388 -135.67 70.62 5.54
C SER A 388 -136.98 69.96 5.07
N THR A 389 -136.91 68.79 4.44
CA THR A 389 -138.08 68.02 4.01
C THR A 389 -138.95 67.61 5.18
N LEU A 390 -138.38 67.16 6.31
CA LEU A 390 -139.15 66.79 7.50
C LEU A 390 -139.89 68.00 8.08
N THR A 391 -139.22 69.15 8.22
CA THR A 391 -139.85 70.41 8.66
C THR A 391 -140.99 70.82 7.73
N LEU A 392 -140.79 70.75 6.41
CA LEU A 392 -141.83 71.08 5.42
C LEU A 392 -143.03 70.13 5.51
N GLN A 393 -142.80 68.82 5.70
CA GLN A 393 -143.86 67.84 5.91
C GLN A 393 -144.65 68.11 7.20
N CYS A 394 -143.97 68.47 8.31
CA CYS A 394 -144.64 68.84 9.55
C CYS A 394 -145.47 70.13 9.41
N LEU A 395 -144.94 71.16 8.73
CA LEU A 395 -145.69 72.38 8.42
C LEU A 395 -146.90 72.11 7.51
N TRP A 396 -146.78 71.21 6.54
CA TRP A 396 -147.87 70.83 5.64
C TRP A 396 -148.97 70.05 6.37
N ARG A 397 -148.63 69.04 7.18
CA ARG A 397 -149.56 68.34 8.08
C ARG A 397 -150.28 69.34 9.01
N GLY A 398 -149.53 70.26 9.61
CA GLY A 398 -150.06 71.36 10.43
C GLY A 398 -150.84 72.43 9.66
N ARG A 399 -150.82 72.44 8.32
CA ARG A 399 -151.68 73.28 7.46
C ARG A 399 -153.00 72.57 7.13
N ILE A 400 -152.97 71.24 6.93
CA ILE A 400 -154.15 70.41 6.68
C ILE A 400 -155.09 70.44 7.90
N GLY A 401 -154.61 70.08 9.10
CA GLY A 401 -155.46 70.11 10.31
C GLY A 401 -156.03 71.51 10.63
N ARG A 402 -155.28 72.58 10.31
CA ARG A 402 -155.79 73.97 10.41
C ARG A 402 -156.78 74.38 9.31
N LYS A 403 -156.92 73.61 8.23
CA LYS A 403 -157.99 73.74 7.22
C LYS A 403 -159.26 73.03 7.69
N GLU A 404 -159.14 71.85 8.30
CA GLU A 404 -160.29 71.10 8.85
C GLU A 404 -160.92 71.80 10.05
N LEU A 405 -160.12 72.34 10.98
CA LEU A 405 -160.61 73.16 12.09
C LEU A 405 -161.43 74.39 11.62
N ARG A 406 -161.13 74.94 10.44
CA ARG A 406 -161.92 76.03 9.83
C ARG A 406 -163.25 75.55 9.28
N LYS A 407 -163.33 74.36 8.66
CA LYS A 407 -164.61 73.76 8.23
C LYS A 407 -165.55 73.58 9.42
N LEU A 408 -165.05 72.96 10.50
CA LEU A 408 -165.85 72.70 11.72
C LEU A 408 -166.36 74.01 12.36
N ARG A 409 -165.57 75.08 12.33
CA ARG A 409 -165.99 76.42 12.82
C ARG A 409 -166.98 77.16 11.93
N MET A 410 -167.16 76.78 10.66
CA MET A 410 -168.21 77.36 9.80
C MET A 410 -169.56 76.72 10.09
N ALA A 411 -169.63 75.39 10.13
CA ALA A 411 -170.88 74.65 10.41
C ALA A 411 -171.53 75.07 11.75
N ALA A 412 -170.73 75.37 12.77
CA ALA A 412 -171.21 75.83 14.08
C ALA A 412 -171.82 77.26 14.08
N ARG A 413 -171.77 78.01 12.96
CA ARG A 413 -172.40 79.34 12.84
C ARG A 413 -173.80 79.27 12.23
N GLU A 414 -174.00 78.37 11.28
CA GLU A 414 -175.29 78.17 10.58
C GLU A 414 -176.39 77.69 11.57
N THR A 415 -176.00 76.91 12.58
CA THR A 415 -176.87 76.50 13.70
C THR A 415 -177.28 77.63 14.65
N GLY A 416 -176.64 78.82 14.59
CA GLY A 416 -177.01 79.96 15.43
C GLY A 416 -178.21 80.74 14.88
N ALA A 417 -178.18 81.07 13.60
CA ALA A 417 -179.20 81.91 12.94
C ALA A 417 -180.61 81.27 12.95
N LEU A 418 -180.68 79.93 12.94
CA LEU A 418 -181.94 79.19 13.05
C LEU A 418 -182.63 79.33 14.41
N LYS A 419 -181.92 79.73 15.47
CA LYS A 419 -182.51 79.90 16.81
C LYS A 419 -183.22 81.25 16.96
N GLU A 420 -182.58 82.34 16.54
CA GLU A 420 -183.18 83.70 16.61
C GLU A 420 -184.44 83.86 15.72
N ALA A 421 -184.61 82.99 14.71
CA ALA A 421 -185.81 82.93 13.89
C ALA A 421 -187.03 82.31 14.62
N LYS A 422 -186.78 81.40 15.58
CA LYS A 422 -187.84 80.72 16.35
C LYS A 422 -188.45 81.65 17.39
N ASP A 423 -187.61 82.34 18.16
CA ASP A 423 -188.02 83.19 19.28
C ASP A 423 -188.89 84.40 18.85
N LYS A 424 -188.85 84.77 17.56
CA LYS A 424 -189.72 85.80 16.94
C LYS A 424 -191.09 85.30 16.49
N LEU A 425 -191.28 83.98 16.36
CA LEU A 425 -192.56 83.37 16.01
C LEU A 425 -193.42 83.11 17.24
N GLU A 426 -192.81 82.66 18.34
CA GLU A 426 -193.53 82.33 19.59
C GLU A 426 -194.29 83.54 20.16
N LYS A 427 -193.70 84.73 20.14
CA LYS A 427 -194.34 85.99 20.58
C LYS A 427 -195.57 86.43 19.76
N ARG A 428 -195.80 85.86 18.56
CA ARG A 428 -197.05 86.11 17.78
C ARG A 428 -198.16 85.11 18.08
N VAL A 429 -197.87 84.02 18.78
CA VAL A 429 -198.88 83.03 19.18
C VAL A 429 -199.56 83.45 20.48
N GLU A 430 -198.80 84.02 21.42
CA GLU A 430 -199.30 84.53 22.72
C GLU A 430 -200.41 85.58 22.53
N GLU A 431 -200.20 86.55 21.63
CA GLU A 431 -201.15 87.66 21.34
C GLU A 431 -202.49 87.18 20.75
N LEU A 432 -202.49 86.09 19.96
CA LEU A 432 -203.69 85.54 19.34
C LEU A 432 -204.47 84.59 20.25
N THR A 433 -203.81 83.96 21.23
CA THR A 433 -204.44 82.92 22.05
C THR A 433 -205.38 83.51 23.11
N TRP A 434 -205.04 84.65 23.72
CA TRP A 434 -205.84 85.21 24.83
C TRP A 434 -207.20 85.80 24.41
N ARG A 435 -207.39 86.12 23.11
CA ARG A 435 -208.70 86.53 22.59
C ARG A 435 -209.75 85.40 22.58
N LEU A 436 -209.32 84.14 22.72
CA LEU A 436 -210.19 82.97 22.71
C LEU A 436 -210.74 82.61 24.11
N ASP A 437 -210.00 82.87 25.19
CA ASP A 437 -210.43 82.52 26.55
C ASP A 437 -211.52 83.46 27.11
N PHE A 438 -211.66 84.67 26.53
CA PHE A 438 -212.82 85.54 26.74
C PHE A 438 -214.14 84.86 26.33
N GLU A 439 -214.12 84.00 25.31
CA GLU A 439 -215.30 83.27 24.82
C GLU A 439 -215.70 82.10 25.74
N LYS A 440 -214.74 81.53 26.50
CA LYS A 440 -215.02 80.50 27.50
C LYS A 440 -215.73 81.03 28.74
N HIS A 441 -215.66 82.34 29.01
CA HIS A 441 -216.33 82.97 30.16
C HIS A 441 -217.87 82.95 30.08
N MET A 442 -218.49 82.41 29.02
CA MET A 442 -219.93 82.08 28.98
C MET A 442 -220.25 80.57 29.19
N ARG A 443 -219.26 79.73 29.53
CA ARG A 443 -219.47 78.35 30.03
C ARG A 443 -219.34 78.22 31.56
N ILE A 444 -219.14 79.35 32.22
CA ILE A 444 -219.93 79.87 33.35
C ILE A 444 -221.03 78.93 33.91
N ASP A 445 -221.13 78.90 35.23
CA ASP A 445 -222.35 78.68 36.05
C ASP A 445 -223.19 77.40 35.85
N ILE A 446 -222.72 76.39 35.09
CA ILE A 446 -223.41 75.08 34.95
C ILE A 446 -222.77 73.97 35.80
N GLU A 447 -221.44 73.86 35.82
CA GLU A 447 -220.77 72.74 36.51
C GLU A 447 -220.64 72.94 38.04
N GLU A 448 -221.03 74.12 38.55
CA GLU A 448 -221.08 74.43 40.00
C GLU A 448 -222.06 73.50 40.76
N ALA A 449 -222.96 72.83 40.03
CA ALA A 449 -223.90 71.83 40.55
C ALA A 449 -223.29 70.45 40.91
N LYS A 450 -221.99 70.18 40.70
CA LYS A 450 -221.39 68.83 40.88
C LYS A 450 -220.32 68.69 41.97
N GLY A 451 -220.07 69.71 42.79
CA GLY A 451 -218.97 69.73 43.77
C GLY A 451 -219.09 68.81 44.99
N GLN A 452 -219.90 67.73 44.99
CA GLN A 452 -220.23 66.97 46.22
C GLN A 452 -220.11 65.43 46.17
N GLU A 453 -219.80 64.80 45.02
CA GLU A 453 -219.74 63.33 44.95
C GLU A 453 -218.33 62.74 44.79
N ILE A 454 -218.10 61.63 45.49
CA ILE A 454 -216.96 60.69 45.35
C ILE A 454 -215.57 61.26 45.73
N ALA A 455 -215.53 62.08 46.77
CA ALA A 455 -214.38 62.12 47.70
C ALA A 455 -214.28 60.82 48.54
N LYS A 456 -214.38 59.63 47.90
CA LYS A 456 -214.70 58.36 48.59
C LYS A 456 -214.17 57.05 47.97
N LEU A 457 -213.36 57.09 46.90
CA LEU A 457 -212.70 55.92 46.29
C LEU A 457 -211.28 56.32 45.77
N GLN A 458 -210.27 56.64 46.58
CA GLN A 458 -209.74 56.04 47.82
C GLN A 458 -209.03 54.67 47.63
N SER A 459 -207.74 54.66 47.99
CA SER A 459 -207.06 53.58 48.74
C SER A 459 -206.54 52.28 48.08
N THR A 460 -206.50 52.12 46.76
CA THR A 460 -205.92 50.90 46.11
C THR A 460 -205.21 51.24 44.79
N LEU A 461 -204.10 50.63 44.37
CA LEU A 461 -203.12 49.71 45.01
C LEU A 461 -201.85 49.79 44.12
N GLN A 462 -200.73 50.38 44.53
CA GLN A 462 -199.63 49.73 45.25
C GLN A 462 -199.23 48.32 44.76
N GLU A 463 -198.92 48.12 43.47
CA GLU A 463 -198.18 46.91 43.06
C GLU A 463 -197.29 47.04 41.81
N THR A 464 -196.28 46.17 41.71
CA THR A 464 -195.47 45.86 40.50
C THR A 464 -194.44 46.89 39.98
N GLN A 465 -193.67 47.50 40.88
CA GLN A 465 -192.27 47.83 40.54
C GLN A 465 -191.46 46.51 40.43
N SER A 466 -191.21 45.99 39.22
CA SER A 466 -190.42 44.74 39.03
C SER A 466 -189.87 44.56 37.59
N ARG A 467 -188.65 44.00 37.48
CA ARG A 467 -187.91 43.57 36.26
C ARG A 467 -187.36 44.72 35.36
N LEU A 468 -186.06 44.97 35.12
CA LEU A 468 -184.73 44.35 35.39
C LEU A 468 -184.04 43.62 34.19
N GLU A 469 -182.81 44.08 33.85
CA GLU A 469 -181.57 43.35 33.43
C GLU A 469 -181.05 43.11 31.97
N GLU A 470 -179.69 42.99 31.87
CA GLU A 470 -178.76 42.39 30.83
C GLU A 470 -178.41 43.09 29.47
N ALA A 471 -177.22 42.98 28.81
CA ALA A 471 -175.84 42.43 29.09
C ALA A 471 -174.68 42.93 28.10
N ASN A 472 -173.45 42.33 28.09
CA ASN A 472 -172.13 42.88 27.56
C ASN A 472 -171.13 41.86 26.82
N ALA A 473 -169.80 42.18 26.68
CA ALA A 473 -168.56 41.39 26.30
C ALA A 473 -168.09 41.33 24.79
N ALA A 474 -166.88 40.91 24.28
CA ALA A 474 -165.56 40.33 24.76
C ALA A 474 -164.31 40.67 23.82
N ILE A 475 -163.09 40.03 23.91
CA ILE A 475 -161.78 40.52 23.30
C ILE A 475 -160.56 39.49 23.13
N ILE A 476 -159.52 39.75 22.27
CA ILE A 476 -158.04 39.29 22.21
C ILE A 476 -157.57 37.79 22.00
N ARG A 477 -156.37 37.52 21.36
CA ARG A 477 -155.26 36.48 21.62
C ARG A 477 -154.32 36.22 20.35
N VAL A 478 -153.13 35.54 20.24
CA VAL A 478 -151.91 35.08 21.06
C VAL A 478 -150.67 34.69 20.11
N LYS A 479 -149.55 34.07 20.57
CA LYS A 479 -148.18 33.86 19.93
C LYS A 479 -147.42 32.58 20.50
N GLU A 480 -146.10 32.36 20.24
CA GLU A 480 -145.07 31.45 20.91
C GLU A 480 -145.02 29.90 20.62
N GLU A 481 -143.93 29.08 20.80
CA GLU A 481 -142.47 29.23 21.16
C GLU A 481 -141.48 28.21 20.45
N ALA A 482 -140.51 27.51 21.13
CA ALA A 482 -139.27 26.89 20.54
C ALA A 482 -138.49 25.79 21.39
N ARG A 483 -137.24 25.38 20.97
CA ARG A 483 -136.00 24.98 21.76
C ARG A 483 -135.46 23.48 21.80
N ILE A 484 -134.11 23.27 21.71
CA ILE A 484 -133.17 22.35 22.51
C ILE A 484 -131.94 21.66 21.78
N ALA A 485 -130.70 21.88 22.32
CA ALA A 485 -129.40 21.11 22.47
C ALA A 485 -128.51 20.33 21.40
N ILE A 486 -127.22 20.76 21.31
CA ILE A 486 -125.85 20.08 21.39
C ILE A 486 -125.44 18.81 20.56
N GLU A 487 -124.35 18.87 19.74
CA GLU A 487 -123.01 18.17 19.84
C GLU A 487 -122.09 18.39 18.56
N GLU A 488 -121.03 17.58 18.30
CA GLU A 488 -119.71 17.93 17.68
C GLU A 488 -119.48 17.95 16.12
N THR A 489 -118.56 18.85 15.71
CA THR A 489 -117.57 18.84 14.57
C THR A 489 -118.07 18.76 13.07
N PRO A 490 -117.26 18.47 12.01
CA PRO A 490 -116.98 19.43 10.90
C PRO A 490 -117.28 18.83 9.47
N PRO A 491 -116.62 19.11 8.30
CA PRO A 491 -115.63 20.14 7.84
C PRO A 491 -115.89 20.72 6.38
N VAL A 492 -114.83 21.22 5.69
CA VAL A 492 -114.48 20.96 4.25
C VAL A 492 -114.81 21.94 3.07
N ILE A 493 -113.74 22.31 2.31
CA ILE A 493 -113.56 22.55 0.82
C ILE A 493 -113.95 23.85 0.04
N LYS A 494 -112.88 24.55 -0.39
CA LYS A 494 -112.46 25.10 -1.73
C LYS A 494 -113.24 26.12 -2.59
N GLU A 495 -112.43 27.02 -3.18
CA GLU A 495 -112.63 27.75 -4.45
C GLU A 495 -112.01 27.00 -5.67
N VAL A 496 -112.20 27.56 -6.88
CA VAL A 496 -111.62 27.15 -8.18
C VAL A 496 -111.20 28.45 -8.91
N PRO A 497 -109.95 28.63 -9.42
CA PRO A 497 -109.67 28.28 -10.82
C PRO A 497 -108.22 27.90 -11.26
N ILE A 498 -108.17 27.11 -12.34
CA ILE A 498 -107.34 27.18 -13.58
C ILE A 498 -106.44 28.45 -13.71
N VAL A 499 -105.19 28.42 -14.24
CA VAL A 499 -104.81 28.31 -15.69
C VAL A 499 -103.29 28.01 -15.90
N ASP A 500 -103.00 27.26 -16.99
CA ASP A 500 -101.78 27.04 -17.81
C ASP A 500 -100.41 26.53 -17.30
N ASN A 501 -99.92 25.52 -18.06
CA ASN A 501 -98.54 25.06 -18.16
C ASN A 501 -97.84 25.66 -19.38
N THR A 502 -96.52 25.87 -19.28
CA THR A 502 -95.54 26.01 -20.40
C THR A 502 -94.12 26.20 -19.86
N LYS A 503 -93.97 26.76 -18.65
CA LYS A 503 -92.67 27.00 -18.00
C LYS A 503 -92.01 25.78 -17.34
N LEU A 504 -92.72 24.66 -17.20
CA LEU A 504 -92.31 23.55 -16.34
C LEU A 504 -91.26 22.61 -16.97
N GLU A 505 -91.39 22.28 -18.26
CA GLU A 505 -90.50 21.34 -18.95
C GLU A 505 -89.07 21.87 -19.14
N LEU A 506 -88.92 23.15 -19.49
CA LEU A 506 -87.60 23.76 -19.66
C LEU A 506 -86.82 23.85 -18.33
N LEU A 507 -87.53 23.91 -17.20
CA LEU A 507 -86.93 23.91 -15.86
C LEU A 507 -86.62 22.49 -15.36
N THR A 508 -87.46 21.50 -15.65
CA THR A 508 -87.20 20.10 -15.21
C THR A 508 -86.00 19.51 -15.93
N ASN A 509 -85.88 19.66 -17.25
CA ASN A 509 -84.69 19.18 -17.97
C ASN A 509 -83.40 19.88 -17.52
N LYS A 510 -83.48 21.18 -17.20
CA LYS A 510 -82.30 21.98 -16.79
C LYS A 510 -81.91 21.80 -15.33
N ASN A 511 -82.85 21.41 -14.46
CA ASN A 511 -82.53 20.92 -13.12
C ASN A 511 -81.84 19.55 -13.21
N LYS A 512 -82.33 18.64 -14.06
CA LYS A 512 -81.76 17.29 -14.18
C LYS A 512 -80.29 17.29 -14.63
N GLU A 513 -79.96 18.08 -15.65
CA GLU A 513 -78.55 18.21 -16.10
C GLU A 513 -77.64 18.86 -15.02
N LEU A 514 -78.20 19.73 -14.16
CA LEU A 514 -77.49 20.28 -13.00
C LEU A 514 -77.34 19.24 -11.87
N GLU A 515 -78.32 18.37 -11.66
CA GLU A 515 -78.25 17.25 -10.69
C GLU A 515 -77.21 16.21 -11.12
N ASP A 516 -77.17 15.86 -12.42
CA ASP A 516 -76.17 14.94 -12.98
C ASP A 516 -74.75 15.52 -12.85
N GLN A 517 -74.54 16.81 -13.15
CA GLN A 517 -73.26 17.50 -12.92
C GLN A 517 -72.90 17.59 -11.43
N LEU A 518 -73.87 17.78 -10.53
CA LEU A 518 -73.65 17.79 -9.08
C LEU A 518 -73.18 16.42 -8.57
N ASN A 519 -73.77 15.34 -9.07
CA ASN A 519 -73.38 13.97 -8.74
C ASN A 519 -71.96 13.65 -9.26
N ASP A 520 -71.62 14.05 -10.49
CA ASP A 520 -70.28 13.81 -11.05
C ASP A 520 -69.19 14.60 -10.30
N PHE A 521 -69.43 15.87 -9.95
CA PHE A 521 -68.53 16.62 -9.07
C PHE A 521 -68.41 16.01 -7.67
N LYS A 522 -69.50 15.44 -7.13
CA LYS A 522 -69.50 14.78 -5.81
C LYS A 522 -68.71 13.46 -5.83
N MET A 523 -68.88 12.63 -6.85
CA MET A 523 -68.09 11.40 -7.06
C MET A 523 -66.59 11.71 -7.18
N ASN A 524 -66.23 12.74 -7.94
CA ASN A 524 -64.85 13.20 -8.05
C ASN A 524 -64.29 13.69 -6.70
N ALA A 525 -65.06 14.45 -5.91
CA ALA A 525 -64.65 14.88 -4.57
C ALA A 525 -64.42 13.68 -3.63
N GLU A 526 -65.34 12.73 -3.59
CA GLU A 526 -65.25 11.49 -2.80
C GLU A 526 -64.09 10.58 -3.26
N GLU A 527 -63.62 10.71 -4.51
CA GLU A 527 -62.39 10.04 -4.98
C GLU A 527 -61.11 10.77 -4.59
N PHE A 528 -61.08 12.11 -4.65
CA PHE A 528 -59.95 12.90 -4.17
C PHE A 528 -59.76 12.78 -2.65
N GLU A 529 -60.83 12.73 -1.86
CA GLU A 529 -60.74 12.50 -0.41
C GLU A 529 -60.19 11.10 -0.09
N ARG A 530 -60.64 10.06 -0.79
CA ARG A 530 -60.06 8.70 -0.65
C ARG A 530 -58.56 8.68 -0.97
N LYS A 531 -58.14 9.26 -2.09
CA LYS A 531 -56.72 9.34 -2.49
C LYS A 531 -55.89 10.15 -1.49
N TYR A 532 -56.46 11.22 -0.92
CA TYR A 532 -55.80 12.01 0.13
C TYR A 532 -55.59 11.19 1.40
N CYS A 533 -56.63 10.50 1.91
CA CYS A 533 -56.52 9.61 3.07
C CYS A 533 -55.55 8.44 2.84
N GLU A 534 -55.45 7.93 1.61
CA GLU A 534 -54.55 6.82 1.27
C GLU A 534 -53.08 7.26 1.21
N VAL A 535 -52.79 8.43 0.63
CA VAL A 535 -51.46 9.08 0.71
C VAL A 535 -51.11 9.49 2.15
N GLN A 536 -52.08 9.95 2.94
CA GLN A 536 -51.85 10.27 4.35
C GLN A 536 -51.46 9.02 5.15
N LYS A 537 -52.19 7.90 4.99
CA LYS A 537 -51.82 6.62 5.61
C LYS A 537 -50.42 6.14 5.20
N GLN A 538 -50.04 6.31 3.93
CA GLN A 538 -48.68 5.98 3.49
C GLN A 538 -47.63 6.85 4.20
N ASN A 539 -47.83 8.16 4.31
CA ASN A 539 -46.94 9.03 5.08
C ASN A 539 -46.87 8.63 6.57
N GLU A 540 -47.99 8.23 7.18
CA GLU A 540 -48.01 7.74 8.56
C GLU A 540 -47.27 6.41 8.74
N THR A 541 -47.24 5.52 7.74
CA THR A 541 -46.38 4.31 7.77
C THR A 541 -44.90 4.66 7.55
N TRP A 542 -44.56 5.52 6.59
CA TRP A 542 -43.18 5.96 6.36
C TRP A 542 -42.58 6.68 7.58
N LEU A 543 -43.38 7.46 8.31
CA LEU A 543 -42.95 8.09 9.57
C LEU A 543 -42.60 7.06 10.64
N LYS A 544 -43.42 6.01 10.80
CA LYS A 544 -43.15 4.92 11.76
C LYS A 544 -41.91 4.10 11.41
N GLU A 545 -41.70 3.80 10.12
CA GLU A 545 -40.48 3.13 9.65
C GLU A 545 -39.23 3.99 9.93
N ILE A 546 -39.34 5.32 9.78
CA ILE A 546 -38.27 6.25 10.13
C ILE A 546 -38.03 6.28 11.66
N GLU A 547 -39.08 6.36 12.48
CA GLU A 547 -38.97 6.32 13.95
C GLU A 547 -38.34 5.00 14.45
N GLU A 548 -38.77 3.86 13.92
CA GLU A 548 -38.13 2.56 14.20
C GLU A 548 -36.66 2.53 13.76
N SER A 549 -36.32 3.12 12.61
CA SER A 549 -34.93 3.19 12.15
C SER A 549 -34.06 4.06 13.06
N GLN A 550 -34.63 5.13 13.62
CA GLN A 550 -33.95 6.01 14.56
C GLN A 550 -33.76 5.36 15.94
N SER A 551 -34.75 4.58 16.43
CA SER A 551 -34.58 3.75 17.64
C SER A 551 -33.41 2.77 17.48
N LYS A 552 -33.40 2.02 16.37
CA LYS A 552 -32.34 1.03 16.07
C LYS A 552 -30.95 1.69 15.93
N ILE A 553 -30.88 2.91 15.38
CA ILE A 553 -29.62 3.68 15.34
C ILE A 553 -29.20 4.12 16.76
N SER A 554 -30.13 4.58 17.60
CA SER A 554 -29.84 4.98 18.98
C SER A 554 -29.40 3.79 19.85
N GLU A 555 -30.02 2.62 19.66
CA GLU A 555 -29.64 1.37 20.33
C GLU A 555 -28.23 0.91 19.91
N LEU A 556 -27.89 1.02 18.62
CA LEU A 556 -26.54 0.75 18.12
C LEU A 556 -25.50 1.74 18.67
N GLN A 557 -25.86 3.02 18.83
CA GLN A 557 -25.00 4.04 19.43
C GLN A 557 -24.78 3.76 20.94
N GLU A 558 -25.82 3.41 21.69
CA GLU A 558 -25.67 3.04 23.11
C GLU A 558 -24.84 1.75 23.28
N MET A 559 -24.97 0.77 22.38
CA MET A 559 -24.07 -0.40 22.37
C MET A 559 -22.62 -0.02 22.06
N MET A 560 -22.37 0.91 21.13
CA MET A 560 -21.01 1.40 20.85
C MET A 560 -20.41 2.11 22.06
N GLU A 561 -21.13 3.04 22.69
CA GLU A 561 -20.65 3.74 23.91
C GLU A 561 -20.40 2.77 25.07
N ARG A 562 -21.23 1.72 25.22
CA ARG A 562 -20.99 0.64 26.20
C ARG A 562 -19.76 -0.20 25.88
N LEU A 563 -19.50 -0.50 24.61
CA LEU A 563 -18.30 -1.24 24.20
C LEU A 563 -17.03 -0.39 24.35
N GLU A 564 -17.08 0.90 24.02
CA GLU A 564 -15.98 1.85 24.26
C GLU A 564 -15.70 2.01 25.75
N SER A 565 -16.74 2.13 26.60
CA SER A 565 -16.60 2.12 28.05
C SER A 565 -16.04 0.79 28.57
N SER A 566 -16.48 -0.35 28.04
CA SER A 566 -15.96 -1.67 28.43
C SER A 566 -14.50 -1.86 28.02
N LEU A 567 -14.08 -1.34 26.87
CA LEU A 567 -12.69 -1.35 26.43
C LEU A 567 -11.82 -0.44 27.29
N SER A 568 -12.30 0.76 27.63
CA SER A 568 -11.60 1.67 28.55
C SER A 568 -11.46 1.06 29.95
N ASN A 569 -12.49 0.36 30.45
CA ASN A 569 -12.42 -0.38 31.71
C ASN A 569 -11.38 -1.51 31.63
N LEU A 570 -11.40 -2.35 30.57
CA LEU A 570 -10.42 -3.44 30.37
C LEU A 570 -8.98 -2.95 30.15
N GLU A 571 -8.81 -1.76 29.56
CA GLU A 571 -7.51 -1.10 29.44
C GLU A 571 -7.02 -0.61 30.81
N SER A 572 -7.90 -0.01 31.61
CA SER A 572 -7.59 0.38 33.00
C SER A 572 -7.27 -0.82 33.89
N GLU A 573 -7.98 -1.95 33.70
CA GLU A 573 -7.75 -3.21 34.42
C GLU A 573 -6.43 -3.86 33.99
N ASN A 574 -6.08 -3.82 32.69
CA ASN A 574 -4.75 -4.18 32.21
C ASN A 574 -3.66 -3.27 32.80
N GLN A 575 -3.93 -1.98 32.96
CA GLN A 575 -2.98 -1.03 33.53
C GLN A 575 -2.76 -1.31 35.02
N VAL A 576 -3.82 -1.59 35.78
CA VAL A 576 -3.76 -2.03 37.18
C VAL A 576 -3.03 -3.38 37.31
N LEU A 577 -3.31 -4.37 36.46
CA LEU A 577 -2.61 -5.67 36.48
C LEU A 577 -1.12 -5.53 36.16
N ARG A 578 -0.74 -4.65 35.22
CA ARG A 578 0.67 -4.32 34.94
C ARG A 578 1.34 -3.59 36.10
N GLN A 579 0.60 -2.77 36.84
CA GLN A 579 1.11 -2.06 38.00
C GLN A 579 1.26 -3.00 39.21
N GLN A 580 0.29 -3.88 39.48
CA GLN A 580 0.41 -4.97 40.45
C GLN A 580 1.57 -5.93 40.11
N ALA A 581 1.86 -6.17 38.81
CA ALA A 581 3.02 -6.95 38.38
C ALA A 581 4.37 -6.21 38.50
N LEU A 582 4.36 -4.90 38.70
CA LEU A 582 5.54 -4.11 39.09
C LEU A 582 5.68 -4.07 40.62
N ASP A 583 4.59 -3.80 41.34
CA ASP A 583 4.57 -3.76 42.81
C ASP A 583 4.95 -5.14 43.42
N ALA A 584 4.47 -6.24 42.82
CA ALA A 584 4.88 -7.62 43.19
C ALA A 584 6.37 -7.93 42.93
N LYS A 585 7.08 -7.04 42.22
CA LYS A 585 8.52 -7.11 41.97
C LYS A 585 9.33 -6.29 42.99
N GLU A 586 8.68 -5.53 43.85
CA GLU A 586 9.28 -4.78 44.98
C GLU A 586 9.13 -5.50 46.33
N ASN A 587 8.69 -6.77 46.37
CA ASN A 587 8.82 -7.63 47.55
C ASN A 587 10.31 -7.90 47.84
N GLU A 588 10.85 -7.27 48.88
CA GLU A 588 12.28 -7.27 49.21
C GLU A 588 12.85 -8.66 49.53
N ASP A 589 12.04 -9.59 50.05
CA ASP A 589 12.44 -10.94 50.49
C ASP A 589 13.24 -11.73 49.42
N LEU A 590 12.83 -11.65 48.15
CA LEU A 590 13.51 -12.32 47.03
C LEU A 590 14.85 -11.66 46.66
N SER A 591 15.06 -10.39 47.02
CA SER A 591 16.32 -9.66 46.82
C SER A 591 17.40 -10.14 47.79
N GLU A 592 17.03 -10.50 49.02
CA GLU A 592 17.96 -11.02 50.03
C GLU A 592 18.39 -12.47 49.73
N GLU A 593 17.48 -13.35 49.29
CA GLU A 593 17.86 -14.71 48.89
C GLU A 593 18.84 -14.72 47.69
N VAL A 594 18.63 -13.87 46.68
CA VAL A 594 19.54 -13.79 45.54
C VAL A 594 20.93 -13.29 45.96
N LYS A 595 21.02 -12.31 46.86
CA LYS A 595 22.31 -11.83 47.42
C LYS A 595 22.99 -12.92 48.27
N SER A 596 22.23 -13.67 49.07
CA SER A 596 22.70 -14.80 49.87
C SER A 596 23.29 -15.93 49.00
N LEU A 597 22.64 -16.25 47.89
CA LEU A 597 23.13 -17.24 46.92
C LEU A 597 24.37 -16.74 46.15
N GLN A 598 24.41 -15.48 45.73
CA GLN A 598 25.60 -14.88 45.09
C GLN A 598 26.81 -14.85 46.04
N SER A 599 26.60 -14.55 47.32
CA SER A 599 27.64 -14.60 48.36
C SER A 599 28.24 -16.01 48.52
N LYS A 600 27.39 -17.05 48.54
CA LYS A 600 27.84 -18.45 48.60
C LYS A 600 28.63 -18.89 47.36
N ILE A 601 28.24 -18.44 46.16
CA ILE A 601 28.98 -18.74 44.93
C ILE A 601 30.40 -18.14 45.00
N ALA A 602 30.53 -16.87 45.39
CA ALA A 602 31.84 -16.22 45.51
C ALA A 602 32.77 -16.90 46.56
N MET A 603 32.22 -17.45 47.64
CA MET A 603 32.99 -18.26 48.60
C MET A 603 33.47 -19.58 48.00
N LEU A 604 32.61 -20.31 47.28
CA LEU A 604 32.98 -21.58 46.64
C LEU A 604 33.99 -21.39 45.50
N GLU A 605 33.93 -20.27 44.79
CA GLU A 605 34.92 -19.91 43.76
C GLU A 605 36.29 -19.59 44.37
N THR A 606 36.34 -18.90 45.52
CA THR A 606 37.62 -18.63 46.22
C THR A 606 38.21 -19.88 46.89
N GLU A 607 37.38 -20.81 47.38
CA GLU A 607 37.83 -22.11 47.90
C GLU A 607 38.46 -22.99 46.81
N ASN A 608 37.86 -23.02 45.61
CA ASN A 608 38.43 -23.73 44.46
C ASN A 608 39.78 -23.12 43.98
N GLN A 609 39.94 -21.79 44.06
CA GLN A 609 41.21 -21.13 43.71
C GLN A 609 42.33 -21.40 44.72
N LEU A 610 42.01 -21.66 45.99
CA LEU A 610 42.97 -22.11 47.00
C LEU A 610 43.43 -23.55 46.75
N LEU A 611 42.50 -24.46 46.45
CA LEU A 611 42.82 -25.86 46.15
C LEU A 611 43.71 -26.04 44.90
N HIS A 612 43.60 -25.17 43.90
CA HIS A 612 44.41 -25.27 42.67
C HIS A 612 45.88 -24.82 42.82
N ASN A 613 46.24 -24.18 43.94
CA ASN A 613 47.59 -23.67 44.20
C ASN A 613 48.44 -24.56 45.13
N GLN A 614 47.92 -25.72 45.58
CA GLN A 614 48.64 -26.63 46.50
C GLN A 614 48.84 -28.04 45.92
N THR A 615 49.68 -28.21 44.89
CA THR A 615 50.45 -29.47 44.64
C THR A 615 51.44 -29.33 43.48
N LYS A 616 52.68 -28.83 43.73
CA LYS A 616 53.80 -28.99 42.77
C LYS A 616 55.23 -28.80 43.31
N VAL A 617 55.62 -29.55 44.34
CA VAL A 617 57.03 -29.70 44.76
C VAL A 617 57.26 -31.15 45.21
N ASP A 618 57.95 -31.98 44.40
CA ASP A 618 59.34 -32.42 44.64
C ASP A 618 59.82 -33.41 43.55
N ALA A 619 61.07 -33.89 43.57
CA ALA A 619 61.72 -34.52 42.41
C ALA A 619 62.58 -35.77 42.66
N GLN A 620 62.62 -36.66 41.64
CA GLN A 620 63.75 -37.56 41.28
C GLN A 620 64.15 -38.70 42.28
N PRO A 621 65.07 -39.64 41.93
CA PRO A 621 65.28 -40.36 40.65
C PRO A 621 65.49 -41.91 40.83
N VAL A 622 66.10 -42.59 39.83
CA VAL A 622 66.98 -43.81 39.88
C VAL A 622 66.46 -45.15 39.27
N THR A 623 67.38 -45.80 38.54
CA THR A 623 67.47 -47.21 38.04
C THR A 623 66.57 -47.76 36.91
N ALA A 624 67.24 -48.39 35.93
CA ALA A 624 66.77 -49.50 35.08
C ALA A 624 67.40 -50.84 35.58
N PRO A 625 67.12 -52.02 34.99
CA PRO A 625 67.90 -52.46 33.82
C PRO A 625 67.19 -53.43 32.81
N ASP A 626 67.96 -53.85 31.79
CA ASP A 626 67.88 -55.03 30.89
C ASP A 626 66.65 -55.25 29.95
N ILE A 627 66.73 -55.42 28.61
CA ILE A 627 67.62 -56.18 27.67
C ILE A 627 67.37 -57.70 27.75
N PRO A 628 67.08 -58.46 26.64
CA PRO A 628 67.71 -58.36 25.32
C PRO A 628 66.85 -58.47 24.03
N LEU A 629 67.50 -58.23 22.89
CA LEU A 629 67.09 -58.63 21.52
C LEU A 629 67.44 -60.10 21.23
N PRO A 630 66.94 -60.67 20.11
CA PRO A 630 67.89 -61.00 19.04
C PRO A 630 67.46 -60.56 17.64
N GLN A 631 68.38 -60.74 16.69
CA GLN A 631 68.34 -60.25 15.29
C GLN A 631 67.90 -61.37 14.32
N VAL A 632 67.72 -61.04 13.03
CA VAL A 632 68.62 -61.47 11.92
C VAL A 632 68.17 -60.87 10.57
N THR A 633 69.12 -60.74 9.64
CA THR A 633 69.05 -60.07 8.34
C THR A 633 68.78 -61.02 7.15
N LYS A 634 68.31 -60.50 5.99
CA LYS A 634 69.12 -60.42 4.73
C LYS A 634 68.34 -60.08 3.43
N ASN A 635 68.95 -59.16 2.67
CA ASN A 635 69.33 -59.20 1.24
C ASN A 635 68.33 -59.44 0.06
N LEU A 636 68.31 -58.42 -0.82
CA LEU A 636 68.63 -58.40 -2.28
C LEU A 636 67.80 -59.15 -3.37
N GLU A 637 67.65 -58.39 -4.47
CA GLU A 637 67.79 -58.73 -5.92
C GLU A 637 66.61 -59.19 -6.81
N ASN A 638 66.30 -58.32 -7.78
CA ASN A 638 66.25 -58.50 -9.26
C ASN A 638 65.42 -59.62 -9.92
N GLY A 639 64.72 -59.31 -11.04
CA GLY A 639 63.86 -60.29 -11.75
C GLY A 639 63.50 -60.09 -13.23
N TYR A 640 63.31 -58.85 -13.74
CA TYR A 640 63.33 -58.45 -15.17
C TYR A 640 62.36 -59.06 -16.25
N GLN A 641 62.16 -58.26 -17.33
CA GLN A 641 61.86 -58.63 -18.75
C GLN A 641 60.43 -59.08 -19.18
N VAL A 642 59.91 -58.79 -20.40
CA VAL A 642 60.21 -57.72 -21.42
C VAL A 642 59.11 -57.62 -22.53
N MET A 643 59.31 -56.72 -23.52
CA MET A 643 58.53 -56.36 -24.74
C MET A 643 57.38 -55.36 -24.51
N ASP A 644 57.22 -54.23 -25.21
CA ASP A 644 57.50 -53.77 -26.60
C ASP A 644 56.41 -54.09 -27.65
N GLU A 645 55.86 -53.03 -28.28
CA GLU A 645 55.37 -52.96 -29.67
C GLU A 645 55.17 -51.47 -30.09
N PRO A 646 55.08 -51.11 -31.40
CA PRO A 646 55.96 -50.05 -31.93
C PRO A 646 55.27 -48.88 -32.68
N LYS A 647 56.12 -48.02 -33.27
CA LYS A 647 55.79 -47.02 -34.32
C LYS A 647 55.92 -47.65 -35.72
N THR A 648 55.33 -47.05 -36.77
CA THR A 648 56.01 -46.52 -38.00
C THR A 648 55.00 -46.06 -39.07
N THR A 649 55.45 -45.15 -39.95
CA THR A 649 54.75 -44.44 -41.05
C THR A 649 54.50 -45.26 -42.31
N GLN A 650 53.51 -44.87 -43.14
CA GLN A 650 53.63 -44.88 -44.62
C GLN A 650 52.60 -43.93 -45.29
N GLU A 651 52.60 -43.86 -46.64
CA GLU A 651 52.41 -42.61 -47.40
C GLU A 651 51.78 -42.82 -48.82
N PHE A 652 51.50 -41.72 -49.55
CA PHE A 652 51.21 -41.60 -51.02
C PHE A 652 49.82 -41.96 -51.63
N VAL A 653 49.04 -40.90 -51.91
CA VAL A 653 48.58 -40.42 -53.26
C VAL A 653 47.45 -41.08 -54.09
N SER A 654 46.63 -40.18 -54.70
CA SER A 654 45.88 -40.24 -55.99
C SER A 654 44.34 -40.20 -56.00
N ALA A 655 43.82 -39.57 -57.06
CA ALA A 655 42.42 -39.38 -57.51
C ALA A 655 42.37 -39.70 -59.04
N PRO A 656 41.31 -39.55 -59.88
CA PRO A 656 40.10 -38.69 -59.76
C PRO A 656 38.77 -39.41 -60.26
N PRO A 657 37.79 -38.87 -61.06
CA PRO A 657 36.36 -39.09 -60.78
C PRO A 657 35.51 -39.72 -61.95
N PRO A 658 34.34 -39.20 -62.41
CA PRO A 658 33.04 -39.90 -62.38
C PRO A 658 32.48 -40.33 -63.76
N PRO A 659 31.27 -40.92 -63.84
CA PRO A 659 30.12 -40.13 -64.33
C PRO A 659 28.75 -40.45 -63.66
N ALA A 660 27.67 -39.82 -64.14
CA ALA A 660 26.31 -39.80 -63.53
C ALA A 660 25.26 -40.67 -64.29
N LEU A 661 24.00 -40.73 -63.78
CA LEU A 661 22.73 -40.57 -64.55
C LEU A 661 21.43 -40.72 -63.69
N VAL A 662 20.50 -39.75 -63.82
CA VAL A 662 19.00 -39.83 -63.85
C VAL A 662 18.15 -40.31 -62.62
N GLN A 663 17.44 -39.33 -62.03
CA GLN A 663 16.01 -39.24 -61.61
C GLN A 663 15.21 -40.44 -61.01
N ALA A 664 14.60 -40.24 -59.82
CA ALA A 664 13.12 -40.25 -59.58
C ALA A 664 12.78 -40.09 -58.05
N PRO A 665 11.58 -39.59 -57.64
CA PRO A 665 11.21 -39.35 -56.23
C PRO A 665 10.12 -40.34 -55.70
N PRO A 666 9.53 -40.14 -54.50
CA PRO A 666 9.95 -40.76 -53.24
C PRO A 666 8.95 -41.80 -52.68
N PRO A 667 9.32 -42.52 -51.59
CA PRO A 667 8.33 -42.89 -50.58
C PRO A 667 8.70 -42.42 -49.15
N LEU A 668 7.66 -42.37 -48.33
CA LEU A 668 7.58 -41.90 -46.93
C LEU A 668 8.71 -42.42 -46.00
N PRO A 669 9.23 -41.61 -45.05
CA PRO A 669 10.20 -42.08 -44.08
C PRO A 669 9.57 -43.04 -43.06
N LEU A 670 10.03 -44.29 -43.05
CA LEU A 670 9.87 -45.18 -41.90
C LEU A 670 10.62 -44.60 -40.70
N ALA A 671 10.06 -44.75 -39.50
CA ALA A 671 10.58 -44.15 -38.28
C ALA A 671 11.98 -44.70 -37.95
N LYS A 672 13.01 -43.83 -38.03
CA LYS A 672 14.31 -44.13 -37.44
C LYS A 672 14.17 -44.20 -35.92
N GLN A 673 14.72 -45.24 -35.30
CA GLN A 673 15.02 -45.20 -33.87
C GLN A 673 15.96 -44.01 -33.62
N LYS A 674 15.53 -43.05 -32.79
CA LYS A 674 16.41 -42.01 -32.25
C LYS A 674 17.57 -42.67 -31.50
N SER A 675 18.77 -42.11 -31.59
CA SER A 675 19.90 -42.60 -30.80
C SER A 675 19.67 -42.31 -29.31
N LEU A 676 20.40 -43.03 -28.45
CA LEU A 676 20.36 -42.80 -27.00
C LEU A 676 20.72 -41.34 -26.63
N ASN A 677 21.63 -40.71 -27.38
CA ASN A 677 22.03 -39.33 -27.17
C ASN A 677 20.92 -38.34 -27.56
N ASP A 678 20.22 -38.59 -28.68
CA ASP A 678 19.07 -37.75 -29.10
C ASP A 678 17.97 -37.78 -28.03
N ARG A 679 17.66 -38.98 -27.50
CA ARG A 679 16.64 -39.19 -26.45
C ARG A 679 17.03 -38.54 -25.11
N GLN A 680 18.32 -38.55 -24.75
CA GLN A 680 18.79 -37.80 -23.59
C GLN A 680 18.68 -36.29 -23.79
N GLN A 681 19.01 -35.78 -24.99
CA GLN A 681 18.89 -34.36 -25.29
C GLN A 681 17.42 -33.89 -25.34
N ASP A 682 16.50 -34.68 -25.93
CA ASP A 682 15.05 -34.43 -25.85
C ASP A 682 14.58 -34.28 -24.39
N ASN A 683 15.04 -35.17 -23.49
CA ASN A 683 14.69 -35.13 -22.08
C ASN A 683 15.28 -33.91 -21.35
N HIS A 684 16.51 -33.51 -21.69
CA HIS A 684 17.11 -32.26 -21.20
C HIS A 684 16.31 -31.04 -21.67
N ASP A 685 15.88 -30.98 -22.93
CA ASP A 685 15.07 -29.90 -23.49
C ASP A 685 13.73 -29.77 -22.76
N VAL A 686 13.05 -30.90 -22.53
CA VAL A 686 11.78 -30.97 -21.80
C VAL A 686 11.93 -30.55 -20.33
N LEU A 687 13.01 -30.93 -19.65
CA LEU A 687 13.26 -30.49 -18.26
C LEU A 687 13.52 -28.98 -18.18
N ILE A 688 14.33 -28.43 -19.10
CA ILE A 688 14.60 -26.99 -19.18
C ILE A 688 13.32 -26.20 -19.49
N LYS A 689 12.43 -26.74 -20.32
CA LYS A 689 11.12 -26.13 -20.61
C LYS A 689 10.19 -26.10 -19.39
N CYS A 690 10.15 -27.16 -18.59
CA CYS A 690 9.40 -27.16 -17.31
C CYS A 690 9.97 -26.09 -16.34
N LEU A 691 11.31 -25.96 -16.27
CA LEU A 691 11.99 -24.98 -15.42
C LEU A 691 11.68 -23.51 -15.77
N THR A 692 11.33 -23.19 -17.02
CA THR A 692 10.94 -21.83 -17.44
C THR A 692 9.44 -21.57 -17.42
N GLU A 693 8.62 -22.53 -17.87
CA GLU A 693 7.18 -22.33 -18.06
C GLU A 693 6.35 -22.55 -16.79
N GLU A 694 6.84 -23.30 -15.80
CA GLU A 694 6.03 -23.79 -14.68
C GLU A 694 6.41 -23.18 -13.33
N LYS A 695 6.19 -21.87 -13.21
CA LYS A 695 6.36 -21.10 -11.97
C LYS A 695 5.23 -21.39 -10.97
N ARG A 696 5.27 -22.57 -10.35
CA ARG A 696 4.27 -23.04 -9.38
C ARG A 696 4.90 -23.48 -8.07
N PHE A 697 4.14 -23.31 -6.98
CA PHE A 697 4.44 -23.84 -5.66
C PHE A 697 3.45 -24.93 -5.29
N ASP A 698 3.93 -25.97 -4.62
CA ASP A 698 3.12 -27.04 -4.02
C ASP A 698 3.52 -27.19 -2.55
N LYS A 699 2.55 -27.16 -1.63
CA LYS A 699 2.75 -27.07 -0.17
C LYS A 699 3.85 -26.08 0.26
N GLY A 700 3.93 -24.92 -0.41
CA GLY A 700 4.94 -23.88 -0.18
C GLY A 700 6.33 -24.14 -0.78
N ARG A 701 6.49 -25.16 -1.64
CA ARG A 701 7.77 -25.59 -2.23
C ARG A 701 7.80 -25.31 -3.74
N PRO A 702 8.88 -24.77 -4.32
CA PRO A 702 9.01 -24.62 -5.78
C PRO A 702 8.98 -25.98 -6.48
N VAL A 703 7.95 -26.21 -7.30
CA VAL A 703 7.73 -27.49 -8.00
C VAL A 703 8.88 -27.80 -8.96
N ALA A 704 9.34 -26.79 -9.71
CA ALA A 704 10.47 -26.90 -10.63
C ALA A 704 11.78 -27.31 -9.94
N ALA A 705 12.09 -26.80 -8.74
CA ALA A 705 13.29 -27.19 -7.99
C ALA A 705 13.26 -28.68 -7.60
N CYS A 706 12.09 -29.16 -7.15
CA CYS A 706 11.89 -30.56 -6.76
C CYS A 706 12.00 -31.50 -7.97
N ILE A 707 11.42 -31.11 -9.11
CA ILE A 707 11.47 -31.88 -10.37
C ILE A 707 12.90 -31.94 -10.94
N VAL A 708 13.62 -30.81 -10.97
CA VAL A 708 15.02 -30.76 -11.40
C VAL A 708 15.89 -31.64 -10.49
N TYR A 709 15.74 -31.53 -9.17
CA TYR A 709 16.47 -32.37 -8.22
C TYR A 709 16.20 -33.88 -8.43
N LYS A 710 14.91 -34.30 -8.49
CA LYS A 710 14.53 -35.70 -8.74
C LYS A 710 15.11 -36.22 -10.08
N SER A 711 15.09 -35.40 -11.13
CA SER A 711 15.60 -35.78 -12.45
C SER A 711 17.12 -35.95 -12.47
N LEU A 712 17.86 -35.02 -11.87
CA LEU A 712 19.32 -35.11 -11.74
C LEU A 712 19.76 -36.31 -10.89
N LEU A 713 18.99 -36.67 -9.86
CA LEU A 713 19.22 -37.86 -9.04
C LEU A 713 18.96 -39.15 -9.84
N GLN A 714 17.82 -39.25 -10.53
CA GLN A 714 17.46 -40.41 -11.36
C GLN A 714 18.46 -40.64 -12.49
N TRP A 715 18.94 -39.58 -13.13
CA TRP A 715 19.96 -39.63 -14.18
C TRP A 715 21.40 -39.74 -13.63
N ARG A 716 21.58 -39.93 -12.31
CA ARG A 716 22.88 -39.98 -11.61
C ARG A 716 23.84 -38.86 -11.98
N SER A 717 23.32 -37.67 -12.31
CA SER A 717 24.13 -36.56 -12.83
C SER A 717 25.19 -36.05 -11.83
N PHE A 718 25.00 -36.33 -10.54
CA PHE A 718 25.97 -36.01 -9.48
C PHE A 718 27.21 -36.94 -9.45
N GLU A 719 27.07 -38.15 -9.99
CA GLU A 719 28.12 -39.18 -10.09
C GLU A 719 28.88 -39.11 -11.43
N ALA A 720 28.41 -38.30 -12.38
CA ALA A 720 28.93 -38.21 -13.75
C ALA A 720 30.21 -37.35 -13.84
N GLU A 721 31.22 -37.86 -14.55
CA GLU A 721 32.49 -37.13 -14.75
C GLU A 721 32.38 -36.00 -15.79
N ARG A 722 31.41 -36.09 -16.69
CA ARG A 722 31.02 -35.06 -17.66
C ARG A 722 29.50 -35.08 -17.82
N THR A 723 28.85 -33.92 -17.74
CA THR A 723 27.45 -33.74 -18.09
C THR A 723 27.17 -32.28 -18.43
N SER A 724 26.31 -32.02 -19.42
CA SER A 724 25.96 -30.67 -19.87
C SER A 724 24.70 -30.11 -19.19
N ILE A 725 23.94 -30.94 -18.46
CA ILE A 725 22.65 -30.52 -17.88
C ILE A 725 22.81 -29.43 -16.82
N PHE A 726 23.90 -29.44 -16.05
CA PHE A 726 24.20 -28.42 -15.06
C PHE A 726 24.40 -27.04 -15.71
N ASP A 727 25.22 -26.96 -16.77
CA ASP A 727 25.46 -25.71 -17.50
C ASP A 727 24.18 -25.19 -18.17
N ARG A 728 23.36 -26.09 -18.70
CA ARG A 728 22.04 -25.74 -19.25
C ARG A 728 21.10 -25.16 -18.20
N ILE A 729 20.99 -25.79 -17.02
CA ILE A 729 20.17 -25.28 -15.91
C ILE A 729 20.69 -23.90 -15.44
N ILE A 730 22.01 -23.74 -15.28
CA ILE A 730 22.62 -22.47 -14.89
C ILE A 730 22.40 -21.39 -15.96
N HIS A 731 22.51 -21.71 -17.25
CA HIS A 731 22.22 -20.78 -18.34
C HIS A 731 20.75 -20.34 -18.34
N THR A 732 19.82 -21.25 -18.07
CA THR A 732 18.39 -20.96 -17.95
C THR A 732 18.11 -20.01 -16.78
N ILE A 733 18.62 -20.33 -15.57
CA ILE A 733 18.53 -19.43 -14.40
C ILE A 733 19.12 -18.06 -14.74
N LYS A 734 20.31 -18.01 -15.35
CA LYS A 734 20.98 -16.77 -15.77
C LYS A 734 20.08 -15.91 -16.68
N SER A 735 19.57 -16.49 -17.76
CA SER A 735 18.76 -15.77 -18.75
C SER A 735 17.47 -15.18 -18.17
N SER A 736 16.83 -15.90 -17.23
CA SER A 736 15.61 -15.48 -16.53
C SER A 736 15.85 -14.49 -15.39
N VAL A 737 17.11 -14.27 -14.98
CA VAL A 737 17.49 -13.40 -13.86
C VAL A 737 18.13 -12.09 -14.35
N GLU A 738 18.83 -12.08 -15.49
CA GLU A 738 19.61 -10.91 -15.93
C GLU A 738 18.82 -9.79 -16.64
N ASN A 739 17.50 -9.96 -16.86
CA ASN A 739 16.67 -9.02 -17.62
C ASN A 739 15.48 -8.40 -16.83
N HIS A 740 15.29 -8.73 -15.55
CA HIS A 740 14.01 -8.53 -14.86
C HIS A 740 14.15 -7.62 -13.62
N GLU A 741 13.57 -6.40 -13.67
CA GLU A 741 13.35 -5.55 -12.48
C GLU A 741 12.14 -6.02 -11.63
N ASN A 742 11.46 -7.10 -12.02
CA ASN A 742 10.28 -7.63 -11.33
C ASN A 742 10.66 -8.43 -10.07
N VAL A 743 10.41 -7.86 -8.89
CA VAL A 743 10.71 -8.49 -7.59
C VAL A 743 10.02 -9.85 -7.43
N SER A 744 8.78 -10.02 -7.88
CA SER A 744 8.08 -11.32 -7.73
C SER A 744 8.77 -12.43 -8.53
N GLU A 745 9.34 -12.11 -9.68
CA GLU A 745 10.06 -13.09 -10.50
C GLU A 745 11.44 -13.41 -9.90
N LEU A 746 12.12 -12.41 -9.34
CA LEU A 746 13.34 -12.63 -8.56
C LEU A 746 13.06 -13.44 -7.28
N ALA A 747 11.94 -13.21 -6.59
CA ALA A 747 11.53 -13.96 -5.40
C ALA A 747 11.25 -15.43 -5.72
N TYR A 748 10.52 -15.72 -6.81
CA TYR A 748 10.36 -17.08 -7.32
C TYR A 748 11.72 -17.76 -7.57
N TRP A 749 12.64 -17.09 -8.26
CA TRP A 749 13.98 -17.65 -8.53
C TRP A 749 14.81 -17.80 -7.26
N LEU A 750 14.67 -16.92 -6.27
CA LEU A 750 15.34 -17.02 -4.97
C LEU A 750 14.87 -18.24 -4.18
N SER A 751 13.55 -18.47 -4.10
CA SER A 751 13.00 -19.69 -3.47
C SER A 751 13.41 -20.95 -4.25
N THR A 752 13.33 -20.93 -5.58
CA THR A 752 13.71 -22.06 -6.46
C THR A 752 15.19 -22.44 -6.31
N THR A 753 16.10 -21.46 -6.37
CA THR A 753 17.56 -21.70 -6.30
C THR A 753 18.01 -22.07 -4.89
N SER A 754 17.46 -21.45 -3.83
CA SER A 754 17.78 -21.82 -2.44
C SER A 754 17.26 -23.21 -2.08
N THR A 755 16.06 -23.59 -2.53
CA THR A 755 15.52 -24.96 -2.37
C THR A 755 16.41 -25.99 -3.07
N LEU A 756 16.82 -25.73 -4.32
CA LEU A 756 17.69 -26.64 -5.05
C LEU A 756 19.08 -26.77 -4.39
N LEU A 757 19.65 -25.65 -3.90
CA LEU A 757 20.92 -25.63 -3.17
C LEU A 757 20.86 -26.43 -1.86
N PHE A 758 19.75 -26.34 -1.11
CA PHE A 758 19.51 -27.13 0.11
C PHE A 758 19.43 -28.63 -0.19
N LEU A 759 18.63 -29.03 -1.18
CA LEU A 759 18.50 -30.44 -1.58
C LEU A 759 19.85 -31.05 -2.01
N LEU A 760 20.66 -30.29 -2.75
CA LEU A 760 22.04 -30.67 -3.08
C LEU A 760 22.92 -30.82 -1.82
N GLN A 761 22.87 -29.85 -0.90
CA GLN A 761 23.68 -29.85 0.32
C GLN A 761 23.43 -31.07 1.21
N ASN A 762 22.19 -31.58 1.26
CA ASN A 762 21.87 -32.79 2.02
C ASN A 762 22.30 -34.08 1.31
N THR A 763 22.31 -34.07 -0.02
CA THR A 763 22.57 -35.26 -0.86
C THR A 763 24.06 -35.59 -1.00
N LEU A 764 24.92 -34.57 -1.14
CA LEU A 764 26.35 -34.78 -1.43
C LEU A 764 27.14 -35.07 -0.15
N LYS A 765 28.07 -36.03 -0.19
CA LYS A 765 29.05 -36.26 0.88
C LYS A 765 29.98 -35.06 1.02
N ALA A 766 30.16 -34.58 2.24
CA ALA A 766 31.28 -33.70 2.57
C ALA A 766 32.57 -34.54 2.57
N GLY A 767 33.50 -34.24 1.66
CA GLY A 767 34.83 -34.87 1.64
C GLY A 767 35.65 -34.46 2.86
N ASN A 768 36.45 -35.38 3.39
CA ASN A 768 37.28 -35.14 4.58
C ASN A 768 38.39 -34.11 4.31
N THR A 769 38.18 -32.86 4.72
CA THR A 769 39.28 -31.99 5.15
C THR A 769 39.54 -32.22 6.64
N SER A 770 40.82 -32.41 7.01
CA SER A 770 41.18 -32.92 8.33
C SER A 770 40.93 -31.91 9.46
N ARG A 771 40.42 -32.40 10.59
CA ARG A 771 40.38 -31.64 11.85
C ARG A 771 41.71 -31.80 12.60
N ILE A 772 42.25 -30.68 13.07
CA ILE A 772 42.93 -30.62 14.37
C ILE A 772 42.20 -29.56 15.20
N SER A 773 41.99 -29.85 16.49
CA SER A 773 41.08 -29.09 17.37
C SER A 773 41.43 -29.28 18.85
N SER A 774 41.36 -28.21 19.65
CA SER A 774 41.64 -28.23 21.09
C SER A 774 41.23 -26.90 21.73
N HIS A 775 40.55 -26.78 22.87
CA HIS A 775 39.68 -27.65 23.70
C HIS A 775 38.68 -26.71 24.43
N ARG A 776 37.46 -27.03 24.90
CA ARG A 776 36.69 -28.25 25.22
C ARG A 776 36.78 -28.75 26.68
N GLY A 777 35.64 -28.70 27.38
CA GLY A 777 35.36 -29.29 28.71
C GLY A 777 34.29 -28.47 29.46
N GLN A 778 33.47 -28.98 30.38
CA GLN A 778 33.22 -30.33 30.92
C GLN A 778 31.79 -30.35 31.53
N THR A 779 31.01 -31.42 31.69
CA THR A 779 31.05 -32.85 31.26
C THR A 779 29.58 -33.33 31.08
N MET A 780 28.94 -34.41 31.59
CA MET A 780 29.31 -35.63 32.35
C MET A 780 28.22 -36.72 32.27
N ASN A 781 28.55 -37.94 32.71
CA ASN A 781 27.67 -39.13 32.91
C ASN A 781 27.14 -39.79 31.61
N THR A 782 26.78 -41.09 31.59
CA THR A 782 26.84 -42.14 32.63
C THR A 782 27.42 -43.46 32.07
N THR A 783 27.29 -44.59 32.78
CA THR A 783 27.94 -45.89 32.56
C THR A 783 27.06 -46.98 31.92
N LEU A 784 27.71 -47.99 31.33
CA LEU A 784 27.14 -49.31 31.02
C LEU A 784 27.13 -50.21 32.28
N PHE A 785 25.96 -50.66 32.73
CA PHE A 785 25.76 -51.99 33.31
C PHE A 785 24.25 -52.30 33.47
N GLY A 786 23.74 -53.33 32.79
CA GLY A 786 22.34 -53.74 32.88
C GLY A 786 22.04 -54.93 31.97
N ARG A 787 21.40 -55.97 32.51
CA ARG A 787 21.04 -57.20 31.78
C ARG A 787 19.52 -57.37 31.71
N LEU A 788 19.10 -58.27 30.81
CA LEU A 788 17.88 -59.09 30.84
C LEU A 788 16.54 -58.46 30.45
N SER A 789 15.79 -59.29 29.70
CA SER A 789 14.34 -59.24 29.43
C SER A 789 13.82 -58.09 28.55
N GLN A 790 12.85 -58.31 27.65
CA GLN A 790 12.31 -59.56 27.09
C GLN A 790 11.62 -59.29 25.74
N SER A 791 11.41 -60.34 24.93
CA SER A 791 10.33 -60.59 23.94
C SER A 791 9.68 -59.38 23.20
N GLN A 792 9.52 -59.39 21.88
CA GLN A 792 8.96 -60.50 21.08
C GLN A 792 9.56 -60.59 19.66
N ARG A 793 9.71 -61.84 19.20
CA ARG A 793 9.34 -62.44 17.89
C ARG A 793 9.23 -61.57 16.61
N SER A 794 9.59 -62.07 15.41
CA SER A 794 10.26 -63.34 15.08
C SER A 794 10.72 -63.40 13.61
N SER A 795 11.89 -64.03 13.43
CA SER A 795 12.41 -64.69 12.23
C SER A 795 11.44 -65.11 11.10
N SER A 796 11.91 -64.98 9.86
CA SER A 796 12.07 -66.14 8.97
C SER A 796 13.19 -65.92 7.94
N SER A 797 14.01 -66.94 7.71
CA SER A 797 15.06 -66.97 6.68
C SER A 797 14.56 -67.77 5.46
N ASN A 798 15.06 -67.48 4.25
CA ASN A 798 15.17 -68.53 3.23
C ASN A 798 16.23 -68.22 2.15
N ILE A 799 16.62 -69.26 1.40
CA ILE A 799 17.78 -69.30 0.49
C ILE A 799 17.30 -69.58 -0.95
N GLY A 800 17.88 -68.94 -1.98
CA GLY A 800 17.52 -69.26 -3.37
C GLY A 800 18.15 -68.42 -4.49
N ILE A 801 19.33 -68.84 -4.96
CA ILE A 801 19.82 -68.93 -6.36
C ILE A 801 19.28 -67.94 -7.43
N SER A 802 20.22 -67.17 -8.02
CA SER A 802 20.35 -66.71 -9.43
C SER A 802 19.13 -66.68 -10.39
N SER A 803 18.85 -65.53 -11.01
CA SER A 803 18.96 -65.31 -12.48
C SER A 803 18.42 -63.94 -12.96
N GLY A 804 18.97 -63.43 -14.07
CA GLY A 804 18.28 -62.76 -15.18
C GLY A 804 17.16 -61.71 -14.94
N TYR A 805 17.56 -60.44 -14.98
CA TYR A 805 16.86 -59.31 -15.65
C TYR A 805 15.32 -59.33 -15.74
N SER A 806 14.65 -58.74 -14.74
CA SER A 806 13.39 -58.00 -14.94
C SER A 806 13.21 -56.96 -13.83
N GLY A 807 12.44 -55.91 -14.08
CA GLY A 807 12.29 -54.78 -13.15
C GLY A 807 11.07 -54.90 -12.25
N MET A 808 11.25 -54.67 -10.95
CA MET A 808 10.19 -54.17 -10.06
C MET A 808 10.76 -53.35 -8.90
N VAL A 809 9.93 -52.46 -8.35
CA VAL A 809 10.28 -51.44 -7.36
C VAL A 809 10.83 -52.05 -6.07
N GLY A 810 12.01 -51.60 -5.64
CA GLY A 810 12.54 -51.79 -4.28
C GLY A 810 12.47 -50.47 -3.51
N LYS A 811 12.02 -50.51 -2.24
CA LYS A 811 11.83 -49.30 -1.41
C LYS A 811 13.14 -48.53 -1.22
N LEU A 812 13.09 -47.22 -1.46
CA LEU A 812 14.10 -46.27 -0.99
C LEU A 812 13.74 -45.82 0.43
N ASP A 813 14.49 -46.33 1.41
CA ASP A 813 14.59 -45.74 2.73
C ASP A 813 16.06 -45.84 3.20
N VAL A 814 16.51 -44.93 4.06
CA VAL A 814 17.92 -44.58 4.32
C VAL A 814 18.62 -43.97 3.09
N GLN A 815 18.59 -42.62 3.02
CA GLN A 815 19.20 -41.83 1.96
C GLN A 815 20.74 -41.88 2.00
N SER A 816 21.36 -42.77 1.23
CA SER A 816 22.82 -42.88 1.13
C SER A 816 23.43 -41.66 0.44
N LYS A 817 24.22 -40.85 1.17
CA LYS A 817 24.86 -39.65 0.60
C LYS A 817 25.76 -39.99 -0.59
N VAL A 818 25.56 -39.27 -1.70
CA VAL A 818 26.22 -39.48 -2.99
C VAL A 818 27.62 -38.89 -2.98
N GLU A 819 28.57 -39.54 -3.66
CA GLU A 819 29.92 -39.02 -3.84
C GLU A 819 29.97 -38.10 -5.06
N ALA A 820 30.13 -36.80 -4.82
CA ALA A 820 30.02 -35.77 -5.86
C ALA A 820 31.27 -35.72 -6.75
N LYS A 821 31.09 -35.88 -8.07
CA LYS A 821 32.14 -35.53 -9.04
C LYS A 821 32.24 -34.00 -9.21
N TYR A 822 33.37 -33.55 -9.76
CA TYR A 822 33.69 -32.13 -9.94
C TYR A 822 32.58 -31.27 -10.61
N PRO A 823 31.86 -31.72 -11.66
CA PRO A 823 30.76 -30.93 -12.24
C PRO A 823 29.63 -30.62 -11.26
N ALA A 824 29.32 -31.54 -10.34
CA ALA A 824 28.29 -31.34 -9.32
C ALA A 824 28.73 -30.36 -8.22
N LEU A 825 30.03 -30.31 -7.91
CA LEU A 825 30.61 -29.33 -6.99
C LEU A 825 30.61 -27.92 -7.61
N LEU A 826 30.96 -27.79 -8.89
CA LEU A 826 30.80 -26.53 -9.63
C LEU A 826 29.34 -26.08 -9.70
N PHE A 827 28.40 -26.99 -10.00
CA PHE A 827 26.97 -26.68 -10.01
C PHE A 827 26.48 -26.15 -8.67
N LYS A 828 26.93 -26.73 -7.55
CA LYS A 828 26.65 -26.20 -6.21
C LYS A 828 27.23 -24.79 -6.02
N GLN A 829 28.49 -24.56 -6.38
CA GLN A 829 29.13 -23.23 -6.27
C GLN A 829 28.40 -22.17 -7.12
N HIS A 830 28.03 -22.51 -8.35
CA HIS A 830 27.25 -21.62 -9.23
C HIS A 830 25.89 -21.30 -8.60
N LEU A 831 25.15 -22.29 -8.10
CA LEU A 831 23.87 -22.05 -7.42
C LEU A 831 24.00 -21.15 -6.19
N THR A 832 25.05 -21.31 -5.37
CA THR A 832 25.33 -20.39 -4.25
C THR A 832 25.48 -18.94 -4.75
N ALA A 833 26.31 -18.73 -5.77
CA ALA A 833 26.53 -17.39 -6.35
C ALA A 833 25.25 -16.80 -6.99
N TYR A 834 24.35 -17.62 -7.53
CA TYR A 834 23.04 -17.13 -8.01
C TYR A 834 22.09 -16.77 -6.85
N VAL A 835 22.06 -17.54 -5.77
CA VAL A 835 21.29 -17.17 -4.55
C VAL A 835 21.78 -15.82 -4.02
N GLU A 836 23.10 -15.62 -3.89
CA GLU A 836 23.70 -14.35 -3.46
C GLU A 836 23.38 -13.19 -4.42
N LYS A 837 23.48 -13.41 -5.74
CA LYS A 837 23.16 -12.40 -6.76
C LYS A 837 21.70 -11.98 -6.71
N ILE A 838 20.76 -12.93 -6.62
CA ILE A 838 19.32 -12.64 -6.58
C ILE A 838 18.95 -11.94 -5.27
N TYR A 839 19.46 -12.43 -4.14
CA TYR A 839 19.34 -11.78 -2.82
C TYR A 839 19.81 -10.31 -2.86
N GLY A 840 20.99 -10.06 -3.41
CA GLY A 840 21.54 -8.71 -3.57
C GLY A 840 20.65 -7.81 -4.44
N MET A 841 20.14 -8.33 -5.56
CA MET A 841 19.27 -7.55 -6.45
C MET A 841 17.92 -7.17 -5.81
N ILE A 842 17.25 -8.08 -5.09
CA ILE A 842 16.00 -7.74 -4.38
C ILE A 842 16.25 -6.66 -3.32
N ARG A 843 17.32 -6.84 -2.52
CA ARG A 843 17.76 -5.86 -1.51
C ARG A 843 18.03 -4.48 -2.14
N ASP A 844 18.76 -4.43 -3.25
CA ASP A 844 19.18 -3.16 -3.86
C ASP A 844 18.04 -2.49 -4.67
N ILE A 845 17.04 -3.25 -5.13
CA ILE A 845 15.75 -2.70 -5.60
C ILE A 845 15.03 -2.01 -4.43
N LEU A 846 14.89 -2.67 -3.28
CA LEU A 846 14.24 -2.08 -2.10
C LEU A 846 14.97 -0.83 -1.58
N LYS A 847 16.33 -0.83 -1.57
CA LYS A 847 17.11 0.39 -1.28
C LYS A 847 16.82 1.51 -2.28
N LYS A 848 16.75 1.20 -3.58
CA LYS A 848 16.46 2.15 -4.67
C LYS A 848 15.05 2.75 -4.58
N GLU A 849 14.06 1.99 -4.10
CA GLU A 849 12.70 2.48 -3.81
C GLU A 849 12.62 3.35 -2.56
N ILE A 850 13.29 2.95 -1.47
CA ILE A 850 13.27 3.68 -0.19
C ILE A 850 14.08 4.97 -0.25
N ALA A 851 15.24 4.99 -0.94
CA ALA A 851 16.16 6.13 -1.00
C ALA A 851 15.50 7.51 -1.30
N PRO A 852 14.61 7.70 -2.29
CA PRO A 852 13.98 9.00 -2.53
C PRO A 852 13.08 9.46 -1.38
N PHE A 853 12.38 8.55 -0.69
CA PHE A 853 11.57 8.90 0.49
C PHE A 853 12.47 9.17 1.69
N LEU A 854 13.51 8.34 1.90
CA LEU A 854 14.48 8.47 2.98
C LEU A 854 15.22 9.82 2.94
N ASN A 855 15.55 10.31 1.74
CA ASN A 855 16.13 11.65 1.55
C ASN A 855 15.19 12.79 2.01
N MET A 856 13.87 12.58 1.99
CA MET A 856 12.86 13.51 2.52
C MET A 856 12.55 13.28 4.02
N CYS A 857 13.03 12.16 4.58
CA CYS A 857 12.98 11.85 6.01
C CYS A 857 14.17 12.43 6.81
N ILE A 858 15.29 12.77 6.16
CA ILE A 858 16.49 13.38 6.80
C ILE A 858 16.17 14.68 7.55
N GLN A 859 15.27 15.52 6.98
CA GLN A 859 14.95 16.83 7.54
C GLN A 859 13.45 17.13 7.56
N ALA A 860 12.97 17.63 8.70
CA ALA A 860 11.59 18.03 8.92
C ALA A 860 11.13 19.08 7.87
N PRO A 861 9.96 18.90 7.23
CA PRO A 861 9.44 19.85 6.24
C PRO A 861 9.28 21.26 6.81
N ARG A 862 10.11 22.20 6.32
CA ARG A 862 10.07 23.60 6.74
C ARG A 862 8.79 24.28 6.25
N SER A 863 7.83 24.46 7.14
CA SER A 863 6.61 25.23 6.85
C SER A 863 6.98 26.64 6.37
N ALA A 864 6.57 27.00 5.15
CA ALA A 864 6.85 28.31 4.58
C ALA A 864 6.29 29.42 5.48
N ARG A 865 7.13 30.40 5.86
CA ARG A 865 6.75 31.52 6.74
C ARG A 865 5.78 32.50 6.05
N VAL A 866 4.51 32.12 5.98
CA VAL A 866 3.42 33.07 5.68
C VAL A 866 3.35 34.08 6.83
N ARG A 867 3.44 35.38 6.53
CA ARG A 867 3.30 36.44 7.54
C ARG A 867 1.90 36.38 8.15
N SER A 868 1.81 36.12 9.45
CA SER A 868 0.54 36.07 10.18
C SER A 868 -0.10 37.46 10.24
N ILE A 869 -1.17 37.67 9.47
CA ILE A 869 -2.10 38.79 9.69
C ILE A 869 -3.10 38.39 10.79
N ARG A 870 -3.31 39.30 11.73
CA ARG A 870 -4.01 39.14 13.01
C ARG A 870 -5.42 38.54 12.86
N GLY A 871 -5.62 37.30 13.31
CA GLY A 871 -6.92 36.62 13.33
C GLY A 871 -6.91 35.35 14.18
N SER A 872 -7.97 35.09 14.96
CA SER A 872 -7.99 34.02 15.97
C SER A 872 -8.42 32.65 15.41
N SER A 873 -8.09 31.59 16.17
CA SER A 873 -8.66 30.24 16.10
C SER A 873 -8.57 29.46 14.78
N LYS A 874 -7.42 29.54 14.07
CA LYS A 874 -7.08 28.58 12.98
C LYS A 874 -5.73 27.87 13.11
N SER A 875 -4.91 28.22 14.12
CA SER A 875 -3.53 27.73 14.28
C SER A 875 -3.41 26.20 14.42
N ILE A 876 -4.27 25.59 15.24
CA ILE A 876 -4.20 24.15 15.60
C ILE A 876 -4.36 23.26 14.36
N HIS A 877 -5.30 23.59 13.47
CA HIS A 877 -5.54 22.74 12.30
C HIS A 877 -4.40 22.80 11.29
N SER A 878 -3.73 23.96 11.15
CA SER A 878 -2.53 24.08 10.30
C SER A 878 -1.32 23.33 10.84
N SER A 879 -1.13 23.25 12.17
CA SER A 879 -0.03 22.43 12.73
C SER A 879 -0.33 20.94 12.67
N LEU A 880 -1.59 20.52 12.81
CA LEU A 880 -2.02 19.14 12.61
C LEU A 880 -1.77 18.68 11.17
N VAL A 881 -2.22 19.47 10.17
CA VAL A 881 -2.02 19.15 8.75
C VAL A 881 -0.53 19.15 8.37
N ALA A 882 0.30 20.00 8.98
CA ALA A 882 1.75 19.96 8.79
C ALA A 882 2.38 18.66 9.33
N LYS A 883 2.00 18.20 10.54
CA LYS A 883 2.44 16.90 11.08
C LYS A 883 1.96 15.73 10.21
N GLN A 884 0.72 15.79 9.73
CA GLN A 884 0.12 14.75 8.90
C GLN A 884 0.81 14.67 7.53
N ALA A 885 1.20 15.82 6.96
CA ALA A 885 1.98 15.89 5.72
C ALA A 885 3.44 15.42 5.89
N SER A 886 4.02 15.44 7.10
CA SER A 886 5.39 14.96 7.33
C SER A 886 5.48 13.44 7.53
N SER A 887 4.46 12.79 8.09
CA SER A 887 4.42 11.32 8.24
C SER A 887 4.35 10.58 6.89
N ILE A 888 3.80 11.20 5.84
CA ILE A 888 3.56 10.52 4.54
C ILE A 888 4.82 9.94 3.87
N HIS A 889 6.02 10.49 4.15
CA HIS A 889 7.27 9.95 3.62
C HIS A 889 7.66 8.64 4.32
N TRP A 890 7.55 8.59 5.65
CA TRP A 890 7.78 7.39 6.46
C TRP A 890 6.76 6.30 6.14
N GLN A 891 5.47 6.65 6.02
CA GLN A 891 4.42 5.72 5.59
C GLN A 891 4.67 5.13 4.19
N ASN A 892 5.38 5.83 3.30
CA ASN A 892 5.73 5.30 1.98
C ASN A 892 6.94 4.36 2.04
N ILE A 893 7.90 4.59 2.96
CA ILE A 893 8.95 3.61 3.29
C ILE A 893 8.30 2.33 3.83
N VAL A 894 7.38 2.45 4.79
CA VAL A 894 6.63 1.32 5.36
C VAL A 894 5.86 0.55 4.29
N LYS A 895 5.21 1.22 3.33
CA LYS A 895 4.52 0.55 2.20
C LYS A 895 5.47 -0.19 1.27
N SER A 896 6.68 0.32 1.03
CA SER A 896 7.71 -0.41 0.26
C SER A 896 8.20 -1.64 1.03
N LEU A 897 8.38 -1.54 2.35
CA LEU A 897 8.74 -2.69 3.20
C LEU A 897 7.64 -3.75 3.20
N ASP A 898 6.37 -3.37 3.41
CA ASP A 898 5.20 -4.25 3.30
C ASP A 898 5.13 -4.91 1.91
N HIS A 899 5.22 -4.14 0.81
CA HIS A 899 5.09 -4.69 -0.54
C HIS A 899 6.15 -5.76 -0.87
N ILE A 900 7.42 -5.53 -0.49
CA ILE A 900 8.49 -6.52 -0.69
C ILE A 900 8.31 -7.72 0.25
N MET A 901 7.86 -7.51 1.50
CA MET A 901 7.58 -8.59 2.45
C MET A 901 6.48 -9.51 1.93
N ASP A 902 5.35 -8.93 1.51
CA ASP A 902 4.21 -9.66 0.92
C ASP A 902 4.67 -10.43 -0.33
N THR A 903 5.44 -9.80 -1.22
CA THR A 903 5.96 -10.44 -2.44
C THR A 903 6.90 -11.61 -2.14
N LEU A 904 7.74 -11.51 -1.10
CA LEU A 904 8.64 -12.59 -0.66
C LEU A 904 7.86 -13.74 0.02
N HIS A 905 6.80 -13.40 0.75
CA HIS A 905 5.90 -14.36 1.40
C HIS A 905 5.04 -15.14 0.38
N GLU A 906 4.42 -14.46 -0.59
CA GLU A 906 3.66 -15.07 -1.69
C GLU A 906 4.51 -16.02 -2.55
N ASN A 907 5.80 -15.74 -2.70
CA ASN A 907 6.77 -16.59 -3.42
C ASN A 907 7.50 -17.58 -2.49
N HIS A 908 7.01 -17.80 -1.26
CA HIS A 908 7.55 -18.73 -0.27
C HIS A 908 9.08 -18.68 -0.17
N VAL A 909 9.65 -17.48 -0.07
CA VAL A 909 11.09 -17.31 0.15
C VAL A 909 11.42 -17.66 1.61
N PRO A 910 12.42 -18.52 1.88
CA PRO A 910 12.75 -18.94 3.25
C PRO A 910 12.96 -17.75 4.19
N SER A 911 12.26 -17.73 5.34
CA SER A 911 12.12 -16.53 6.18
C SER A 911 13.47 -16.01 6.73
N MET A 912 14.48 -16.87 6.90
CA MET A 912 15.86 -16.47 7.22
C MET A 912 16.51 -15.56 6.16
N ILE A 913 16.20 -15.77 4.88
CA ILE A 913 16.69 -14.93 3.78
C ILE A 913 15.98 -13.57 3.84
N THR A 914 14.67 -13.58 4.05
CA THR A 914 13.84 -12.36 4.22
C THR A 914 14.32 -11.50 5.39
N ARG A 915 14.57 -12.08 6.57
CA ARG A 915 15.16 -11.37 7.73
C ARG A 915 16.48 -10.70 7.37
N LYS A 916 17.36 -11.38 6.62
CA LYS A 916 18.66 -10.80 6.21
C LYS A 916 18.51 -9.65 5.18
N ILE A 917 17.57 -9.75 4.23
CA ILE A 917 17.26 -8.64 3.31
C ILE A 917 16.85 -7.40 4.12
N PHE A 918 15.87 -7.54 5.03
CA PHE A 918 15.40 -6.42 5.83
C PHE A 918 16.47 -5.89 6.79
N SER A 919 17.27 -6.74 7.42
CA SER A 919 18.36 -6.31 8.30
C SER A 919 19.41 -5.46 7.56
N GLN A 920 19.78 -5.83 6.33
CA GLN A 920 20.68 -5.01 5.50
C GLN A 920 20.03 -3.71 5.01
N VAL A 921 18.71 -3.69 4.76
CA VAL A 921 17.97 -2.46 4.41
C VAL A 921 17.84 -1.52 5.62
N PHE A 922 17.61 -2.05 6.82
CA PHE A 922 17.57 -1.27 8.05
C PHE A 922 18.95 -0.72 8.43
N SER A 923 20.03 -1.47 8.18
CA SER A 923 21.41 -0.97 8.30
C SER A 923 21.69 0.17 7.31
N PHE A 924 21.25 0.04 6.05
CA PHE A 924 21.32 1.15 5.07
C PHE A 924 20.52 2.39 5.53
N ILE A 925 19.32 2.23 6.08
CA ILE A 925 18.53 3.33 6.68
C ILE A 925 19.29 3.98 7.83
N ASN A 926 19.92 3.18 8.71
CA ASN A 926 20.76 3.67 9.80
C ASN A 926 21.92 4.54 9.28
N VAL A 927 22.74 4.01 8.37
CA VAL A 927 23.92 4.68 7.81
C VAL A 927 23.52 6.00 7.11
N GLN A 928 22.50 5.97 6.25
CA GLN A 928 22.06 7.14 5.48
C GLN A 928 21.55 8.27 6.37
N LEU A 929 20.69 7.97 7.36
CA LEU A 929 20.16 8.98 8.27
C LEU A 929 21.24 9.51 9.21
N PHE A 930 22.06 8.63 9.78
CA PHE A 930 23.09 8.98 10.77
C PHE A 930 24.21 9.83 10.17
N ASN A 931 24.74 9.43 9.00
CA ASN A 931 25.76 10.22 8.30
C ASN A 931 25.19 11.59 7.86
N SER A 932 23.95 11.63 7.38
CA SER A 932 23.29 12.90 7.00
C SER A 932 23.11 13.86 8.18
N LEU A 933 22.83 13.32 9.37
CA LEU A 933 22.71 14.07 10.63
C LEU A 933 24.08 14.62 11.06
N LEU A 934 25.14 13.82 11.05
CA LEU A 934 26.51 14.23 11.39
C LEU A 934 27.13 15.26 10.44
N LEU A 935 26.67 15.29 9.18
CA LEU A 935 27.17 16.20 8.14
C LEU A 935 26.45 17.56 8.11
N ARG A 936 25.19 17.65 8.57
CA ARG A 936 24.33 18.84 8.38
C ARG A 936 23.85 19.45 9.69
N ARG A 937 24.33 20.64 10.03
CA ARG A 937 24.00 21.31 11.32
C ARG A 937 22.50 21.54 11.49
N GLU A 938 21.80 21.85 10.40
CA GLU A 938 20.34 22.04 10.40
C GLU A 938 19.51 20.75 10.52
N CYS A 939 20.16 19.59 10.69
CA CYS A 939 19.53 18.32 11.06
C CYS A 939 19.73 17.96 12.55
N CYS A 940 20.72 18.57 13.22
CA CYS A 940 20.95 18.45 14.66
C CYS A 940 20.10 19.44 15.47
N SER A 941 18.78 19.47 15.27
CA SER A 941 17.87 20.30 16.07
C SER A 941 16.86 19.48 16.88
N PHE A 942 16.26 20.09 17.90
CA PHE A 942 15.25 19.41 18.71
C PHE A 942 14.03 19.01 17.86
N SER A 943 13.50 19.93 17.06
CA SER A 943 12.34 19.66 16.21
C SER A 943 12.62 18.61 15.11
N ASN A 944 13.86 18.57 14.59
CA ASN A 944 14.28 17.53 13.66
C ASN A 944 14.44 16.17 14.35
N GLY A 945 14.95 16.17 15.58
CA GLY A 945 14.98 14.99 16.43
C GLY A 945 13.59 14.39 16.68
N GLU A 946 12.60 15.20 17.05
CA GLU A 946 11.21 14.74 17.21
C GLU A 946 10.65 14.12 15.91
N TYR A 947 10.92 14.74 14.76
CA TYR A 947 10.46 14.25 13.46
C TYR A 947 11.06 12.88 13.12
N VAL A 948 12.39 12.74 13.19
CA VAL A 948 13.06 11.46 12.90
C VAL A 948 12.70 10.41 13.96
N LYS A 949 12.52 10.78 15.23
CA LYS A 949 12.07 9.86 16.29
C LYS A 949 10.69 9.27 15.99
N SER A 950 9.77 10.12 15.54
CA SER A 950 8.41 9.71 15.16
C SER A 950 8.44 8.74 13.98
N GLY A 951 9.30 8.99 12.98
CA GLY A 951 9.48 8.10 11.83
C GLY A 951 10.14 6.77 12.14
N LEU A 952 11.13 6.76 13.05
CA LEU A 952 11.72 5.53 13.57
C LEU A 952 10.69 4.70 14.35
N GLN A 953 9.71 5.34 15.00
CA GLN A 953 8.60 4.65 15.67
C GLN A 953 7.62 4.00 14.67
N GLU A 954 7.41 4.58 13.49
CA GLU A 954 6.67 3.90 12.40
C GLU A 954 7.40 2.63 11.94
N LEU A 955 8.75 2.62 11.93
CA LEU A 955 9.57 1.43 11.62
C LEU A 955 9.59 0.39 12.77
N GLU A 956 9.55 0.83 14.03
CA GLU A 956 9.42 -0.06 15.21
C GLU A 956 8.08 -0.81 15.20
N GLN A 957 7.00 -0.08 14.88
CA GLN A 957 5.66 -0.65 14.70
C GLN A 957 5.62 -1.62 13.51
N TRP A 958 6.31 -1.30 12.40
CA TRP A 958 6.42 -2.23 11.27
C TRP A 958 7.17 -3.52 11.65
N CYS A 959 8.30 -3.44 12.35
CA CYS A 959 9.02 -4.63 12.83
C CYS A 959 8.13 -5.51 13.72
N SER A 960 7.36 -4.87 14.61
CA SER A 960 6.41 -5.54 15.51
C SER A 960 5.27 -6.24 14.75
N LYS A 961 4.74 -5.59 13.70
CA LYS A 961 3.68 -6.13 12.80
C LYS A 961 4.20 -7.27 11.92
N ALA A 962 5.42 -7.15 11.38
CA ALA A 962 6.06 -8.14 10.52
C ALA A 962 6.48 -9.43 11.25
N THR A 963 6.44 -9.42 12.60
CA THR A 963 6.86 -10.49 13.51
C THR A 963 8.35 -10.84 13.44
N ASP A 964 8.84 -11.52 14.48
CA ASP A 964 10.20 -12.08 14.52
C ASP A 964 10.50 -13.04 13.35
N GLU A 965 9.48 -13.57 12.66
CA GLU A 965 9.70 -14.43 11.50
C GLU A 965 10.26 -13.67 10.29
N PHE A 966 9.86 -12.42 10.05
CA PHE A 966 10.29 -11.67 8.87
C PHE A 966 11.14 -10.44 9.19
N ALA A 967 10.96 -9.80 10.35
CA ALA A 967 11.79 -8.70 10.80
C ALA A 967 13.08 -9.17 11.49
N GLY A 968 12.98 -10.09 12.46
CA GLY A 968 14.11 -10.50 13.31
C GLY A 968 14.88 -9.30 13.89
N MET A 969 16.23 -9.36 13.87
CA MET A 969 17.11 -8.31 14.41
C MET A 969 17.20 -7.02 13.55
N SER A 970 16.27 -6.78 12.62
CA SER A 970 16.23 -5.53 11.83
C SER A 970 16.17 -4.27 12.70
N TRP A 971 15.48 -4.32 13.84
CA TRP A 971 15.33 -3.14 14.73
C TRP A 971 16.67 -2.72 15.38
N ASP A 972 17.57 -3.66 15.63
CA ASP A 972 18.87 -3.42 16.24
C ASP A 972 19.86 -2.76 15.26
N ALA A 973 19.70 -3.02 13.96
CA ALA A 973 20.51 -2.36 12.92
C ALA A 973 20.34 -0.82 12.91
N LEU A 974 19.23 -0.29 13.45
CA LEU A 974 18.96 1.13 13.60
C LEU A 974 19.58 1.77 14.86
N GLN A 975 20.42 1.05 15.63
CA GLN A 975 20.92 1.52 16.93
C GLN A 975 21.58 2.90 16.93
N HIS A 976 22.41 3.23 15.93
CA HIS A 976 23.16 4.48 15.90
C HIS A 976 22.23 5.69 15.70
N ILE A 977 21.30 5.61 14.72
CA ILE A 977 20.32 6.69 14.51
C ILE A 977 19.30 6.77 15.66
N ARG A 978 18.87 5.64 16.23
CA ARG A 978 17.98 5.58 17.40
C ARG A 978 18.60 6.31 18.60
N GLN A 979 19.86 6.02 18.93
CA GLN A 979 20.57 6.67 20.04
C GLN A 979 20.88 8.15 19.76
N ALA A 980 21.36 8.48 18.55
CA ALA A 980 21.65 9.87 18.17
C ALA A 980 20.41 10.78 18.25
N VAL A 981 19.26 10.29 17.80
CA VAL A 981 17.99 11.00 17.84
C VAL A 981 17.40 11.01 19.26
N GLY A 982 17.53 9.91 20.01
CA GLY A 982 17.18 9.86 21.44
C GLY A 982 17.94 10.91 22.24
N PHE A 983 19.24 11.03 22.01
CA PHE A 983 20.11 12.05 22.60
C PHE A 983 19.70 13.47 22.18
N LEU A 984 19.42 13.74 20.89
CA LEU A 984 18.94 15.06 20.43
C LEU A 984 17.64 15.50 21.14
N VAL A 985 16.71 14.57 21.38
CA VAL A 985 15.40 14.82 22.03
C VAL A 985 15.48 14.81 23.57
N PHE A 986 16.58 14.36 24.16
CA PHE A 986 16.76 14.39 25.62
C PHE A 986 16.84 15.83 26.15
N HIS A 987 16.02 16.21 27.13
CA HIS A 987 15.94 17.61 27.59
C HIS A 987 17.06 18.03 28.57
N GLN A 988 17.62 17.10 29.36
CA GLN A 988 18.53 17.42 30.47
C GLN A 988 20.03 17.25 30.12
N LYS A 989 20.41 17.46 28.85
CA LYS A 989 21.78 17.23 28.33
C LYS A 989 22.90 17.88 29.17
N ALA A 990 22.64 19.09 29.67
CA ALA A 990 23.61 19.87 30.44
C ALA A 990 23.87 19.34 31.86
N GLN A 991 23.01 18.44 32.38
CA GLN A 991 23.08 17.91 33.74
C GLN A 991 23.73 16.52 33.83
N LYS A 992 23.92 15.83 32.70
CA LYS A 992 24.51 14.49 32.62
C LYS A 992 26.03 14.52 32.52
N SER A 993 26.72 13.64 33.23
CA SER A 993 28.17 13.45 33.11
C SER A 993 28.55 12.70 31.81
N LEU A 994 29.84 12.72 31.47
CA LEU A 994 30.35 12.03 30.28
C LEU A 994 30.12 10.50 30.35
N ASP A 995 30.33 9.89 31.51
CA ASP A 995 30.10 8.46 31.73
C ASP A 995 28.62 8.08 31.54
N GLU A 996 27.69 8.86 32.09
CA GLU A 996 26.25 8.65 31.91
C GLU A 996 25.85 8.80 30.44
N ILE A 997 26.39 9.79 29.73
CA ILE A 997 26.11 9.98 28.30
C ILE A 997 26.59 8.77 27.48
N ILE A 998 27.79 8.26 27.75
CA ILE A 998 28.33 7.10 27.02
C ILE A 998 27.58 5.81 27.40
N LYS A 999 27.36 5.54 28.70
CA LYS A 999 26.86 4.24 29.18
C LYS A 999 25.34 4.12 29.19
N GLU A 1000 24.60 5.20 29.49
CA GLU A 1000 23.13 5.17 29.62
C GLU A 1000 22.41 5.65 28.36
N LEU A 1001 22.93 6.68 27.68
CA LEU A 1001 22.24 7.34 26.57
C LEU A 1001 22.72 6.87 25.18
N CYS A 1002 24.01 6.63 25.02
CA CYS A 1002 24.67 6.48 23.71
C CYS A 1002 25.68 5.31 23.60
N PRO A 1003 25.40 4.08 24.12
CA PRO A 1003 26.40 3.01 24.21
C PRO A 1003 26.90 2.42 22.88
N ALA A 1004 26.25 2.73 21.75
CA ALA A 1004 26.69 2.35 20.40
C ALA A 1004 27.33 3.50 19.62
N LEU A 1005 27.54 4.67 20.23
CA LEU A 1005 28.12 5.85 19.59
C LEU A 1005 29.52 6.14 20.13
N SER A 1006 30.48 6.40 19.24
CA SER A 1006 31.84 6.75 19.64
C SER A 1006 31.92 8.17 20.22
N VAL A 1007 32.90 8.43 21.08
CA VAL A 1007 33.11 9.79 21.66
C VAL A 1007 33.22 10.88 20.57
N PRO A 1008 33.93 10.67 19.43
CA PRO A 1008 33.88 11.58 18.28
C PRO A 1008 32.47 11.86 17.72
N GLN A 1009 31.61 10.85 17.63
CA GLN A 1009 30.24 10.99 17.13
C GLN A 1009 29.36 11.77 18.11
N ILE A 1010 29.41 11.43 19.40
CA ILE A 1010 28.66 12.14 20.45
C ILE A 1010 29.11 13.60 20.53
N TYR A 1011 30.42 13.86 20.47
CA TYR A 1011 30.99 15.21 20.42
C TYR A 1011 30.46 16.00 19.21
N ARG A 1012 30.43 15.39 18.03
CA ARG A 1012 29.94 16.01 16.80
C ARG A 1012 28.45 16.37 16.88
N ILE A 1013 27.61 15.46 17.35
CA ILE A 1013 26.16 15.71 17.53
C ILE A 1013 25.94 16.81 18.58
N GLY A 1014 26.58 16.69 19.75
CA GLY A 1014 26.41 17.61 20.87
C GLY A 1014 26.92 19.03 20.61
N THR A 1015 27.96 19.21 19.80
CA THR A 1015 28.47 20.53 19.39
C THR A 1015 27.73 21.14 18.20
N MET A 1016 27.06 20.32 17.36
CA MET A 1016 26.19 20.80 16.30
C MET A 1016 24.77 21.12 16.78
N PHE A 1017 24.36 20.59 17.94
CA PHE A 1017 23.01 20.75 18.50
C PHE A 1017 22.52 22.20 18.56
N LEU A 1018 21.26 22.40 18.17
CA LEU A 1018 20.53 23.65 18.32
C LEU A 1018 19.10 23.36 18.78
N ASP A 1019 18.72 23.79 19.97
CA ASP A 1019 17.31 23.80 20.34
C ASP A 1019 16.59 24.96 19.62
N ASP A 1020 15.61 24.60 18.80
CA ASP A 1020 14.81 25.47 17.94
C ASP A 1020 13.36 25.63 18.42
N LYS A 1021 13.01 25.08 19.60
CA LYS A 1021 11.62 24.92 20.06
C LYS A 1021 11.41 25.25 21.55
N TYR A 1022 12.34 24.87 22.42
CA TYR A 1022 12.27 25.03 23.88
C TYR A 1022 13.46 25.79 24.49
N GLY A 1023 14.56 25.94 23.74
CA GLY A 1023 15.78 26.62 24.21
C GLY A 1023 16.58 25.83 25.25
N THR A 1024 16.48 24.50 25.28
CA THR A 1024 17.32 23.65 26.14
C THR A 1024 18.80 23.85 25.85
N GLN A 1025 19.61 23.84 26.90
CA GLN A 1025 21.07 23.92 26.77
C GLN A 1025 21.61 22.59 26.22
N GLY A 1026 22.71 22.67 25.46
CA GLY A 1026 23.42 21.51 24.92
C GLY A 1026 24.23 20.76 25.98
N LEU A 1027 25.32 20.13 25.56
CA LEU A 1027 26.30 19.57 26.49
C LEU A 1027 26.96 20.68 27.34
N SER A 1028 27.32 20.35 28.58
CA SER A 1028 28.04 21.28 29.45
C SER A 1028 29.47 21.55 28.94
N PRO A 1029 30.07 22.73 29.20
CA PRO A 1029 31.43 23.04 28.75
C PRO A 1029 32.49 22.07 29.28
N ASP A 1030 32.30 21.53 30.50
CA ASP A 1030 33.18 20.53 31.11
C ASP A 1030 33.14 19.19 30.35
N VAL A 1031 31.95 18.70 29.98
CA VAL A 1031 31.80 17.47 29.18
C VAL A 1031 32.40 17.67 27.78
N ILE A 1032 32.17 18.82 27.14
CA ILE A 1032 32.79 19.17 25.85
C ILE A 1032 34.33 19.24 25.96
N GLY A 1033 34.85 19.71 27.09
CA GLY A 1033 36.28 19.69 27.39
C GLY A 1033 36.85 18.27 27.51
N LYS A 1034 36.24 17.43 28.36
CA LYS A 1034 36.65 16.04 28.60
C LYS A 1034 36.62 15.19 27.33
N MET A 1035 35.58 15.32 26.51
CA MET A 1035 35.49 14.67 25.19
C MET A 1035 36.66 15.06 24.28
N ARG A 1036 37.07 16.34 24.28
CA ARG A 1036 38.19 16.81 23.46
C ARG A 1036 39.52 16.19 23.90
N THR A 1037 39.76 16.04 25.20
CA THR A 1037 41.00 15.42 25.73
C THR A 1037 41.12 13.96 25.29
N LEU A 1038 40.05 13.17 25.48
CA LEU A 1038 40.01 11.77 25.03
C LEU A 1038 40.25 11.65 23.51
N MET A 1039 39.59 12.50 22.72
CA MET A 1039 39.79 12.51 21.26
C MET A 1039 41.22 12.86 20.83
N THR A 1040 41.98 13.63 21.62
CA THR A 1040 43.41 13.85 21.36
C THR A 1040 44.28 12.66 21.78
N GLU A 1041 43.91 11.94 22.84
CA GLU A 1041 44.64 10.75 23.32
C GLU A 1041 44.45 9.56 22.35
N ASP A 1042 43.21 9.26 21.95
CA ASP A 1042 42.90 8.19 20.98
C ASP A 1042 43.57 8.41 19.61
N SER A 1043 43.78 9.67 19.21
CA SER A 1043 44.37 10.03 17.91
C SER A 1043 45.83 9.57 17.74
N VAL A 1044 46.52 9.23 18.84
CA VAL A 1044 47.88 8.70 18.85
C VAL A 1044 47.90 7.18 18.59
N ILE A 1045 46.77 6.49 18.80
CA ILE A 1045 46.67 5.02 18.77
C ILE A 1045 46.01 4.52 17.46
N MET A 1046 45.04 5.27 16.92
CA MET A 1046 44.29 4.90 15.71
C MET A 1046 44.27 6.04 14.67
N PRO A 1047 45.02 5.95 13.56
CA PRO A 1047 45.10 7.02 12.56
C PRO A 1047 43.80 7.30 11.78
N ASN A 1048 42.91 6.31 11.63
CA ASN A 1048 41.73 6.38 10.77
C ASN A 1048 40.45 6.68 11.58
N ASN A 1049 40.38 7.86 12.19
CA ASN A 1049 39.20 8.31 12.94
C ASN A 1049 38.06 8.77 12.01
N SER A 1050 37.45 7.83 11.26
CA SER A 1050 36.18 8.08 10.57
C SER A 1050 35.06 8.17 11.61
N PHE A 1051 34.40 9.33 11.68
CA PHE A 1051 33.23 9.52 12.53
C PHE A 1051 31.93 9.13 11.81
N LEU A 1052 31.98 8.89 10.49
CA LEU A 1052 30.86 8.39 9.69
C LEU A 1052 30.82 6.86 9.75
N LEU A 1053 29.64 6.28 9.57
CA LEU A 1053 29.50 4.84 9.37
C LEU A 1053 29.73 4.49 7.89
N ASP A 1054 30.51 3.45 7.63
CA ASP A 1054 30.70 2.92 6.28
C ASP A 1054 29.46 2.12 5.82
N ASP A 1055 29.14 2.19 4.53
CA ASP A 1055 28.04 1.42 3.92
C ASP A 1055 28.54 0.01 3.56
N ASP A 1056 28.78 -0.81 4.59
CA ASP A 1056 29.12 -2.24 4.49
C ASP A 1056 27.90 -3.08 4.05
N SER A 1057 27.36 -2.72 2.90
CA SER A 1057 26.30 -3.39 2.14
C SER A 1057 26.67 -4.82 1.69
N SER A 1058 27.85 -5.33 2.04
CA SER A 1058 28.43 -6.59 1.58
C SER A 1058 28.58 -7.65 2.69
N ILE A 1059 27.71 -7.65 3.71
CA ILE A 1059 27.60 -8.79 4.66
C ILE A 1059 27.29 -10.07 3.85
N PRO A 1060 28.19 -11.09 3.82
CA PRO A 1060 28.03 -12.25 2.95
C PRO A 1060 26.94 -13.23 3.40
N PHE A 1061 26.58 -14.15 2.49
CA PHE A 1061 25.60 -15.19 2.75
C PHE A 1061 26.30 -16.47 3.23
N SER A 1062 26.22 -16.77 4.53
CA SER A 1062 26.79 -18.03 5.05
C SER A 1062 25.96 -19.23 4.61
N LEU A 1063 26.61 -20.20 3.95
CA LEU A 1063 26.02 -21.50 3.56
C LEU A 1063 25.51 -22.32 4.75
N ASP A 1064 26.04 -22.09 5.96
CA ASP A 1064 25.57 -22.77 7.17
C ASP A 1064 24.16 -22.31 7.57
N ASP A 1065 23.77 -21.06 7.29
CA ASP A 1065 22.46 -20.53 7.66
C ASP A 1065 21.33 -21.14 6.83
N VAL A 1066 21.62 -21.48 5.56
CA VAL A 1066 20.69 -22.19 4.66
C VAL A 1066 20.40 -23.60 5.18
N SER A 1067 21.41 -24.25 5.77
CA SER A 1067 21.36 -25.68 6.10
C SER A 1067 20.43 -26.03 7.26
N ARG A 1068 20.01 -25.05 8.06
CA ARG A 1068 19.42 -25.28 9.39
C ARG A 1068 17.89 -25.33 9.44
N PHE A 1069 17.19 -24.77 8.44
CA PHE A 1069 15.76 -24.42 8.62
C PHE A 1069 14.81 -24.66 7.43
N VAL A 1070 15.21 -25.32 6.34
CA VAL A 1070 14.21 -25.86 5.39
C VAL A 1070 13.63 -27.15 5.99
N ILE A 1071 12.36 -27.07 6.37
CA ILE A 1071 11.60 -28.12 7.09
C ILE A 1071 11.59 -29.45 6.31
N ASP A 1072 11.54 -30.56 7.06
CA ASP A 1072 11.58 -31.96 6.60
C ASP A 1072 11.00 -32.17 5.19
N THR A 1073 11.91 -32.29 4.23
CA THR A 1073 11.57 -32.30 2.81
C THR A 1073 11.23 -33.71 2.38
N ASN A 1074 10.09 -34.20 2.85
CA ASN A 1074 9.54 -35.47 2.40
C ASN A 1074 9.19 -35.33 0.90
N LEU A 1075 10.00 -35.94 0.04
CA LEU A 1075 10.05 -35.70 -1.42
C LEU A 1075 8.97 -36.45 -2.20
N SER A 1076 8.31 -37.44 -1.60
CA SER A 1076 7.35 -38.34 -2.26
C SER A 1076 5.99 -37.70 -2.60
N GLU A 1077 5.72 -36.44 -2.22
CA GLU A 1077 4.40 -35.81 -2.36
C GLU A 1077 4.22 -34.85 -3.55
N VAL A 1078 5.29 -34.36 -4.18
CA VAL A 1078 5.19 -33.30 -5.21
C VAL A 1078 4.69 -33.84 -6.55
N GLU A 1079 3.50 -33.41 -6.98
CA GLU A 1079 2.90 -33.80 -8.27
C GLU A 1079 3.69 -33.22 -9.47
N PRO A 1080 4.03 -34.03 -10.50
CA PRO A 1080 4.74 -33.56 -11.68
C PRO A 1080 3.85 -32.83 -12.68
N SER A 1081 4.48 -31.97 -13.50
CA SER A 1081 3.86 -31.20 -14.58
C SER A 1081 2.90 -31.98 -15.49
N PRO A 1082 1.80 -31.36 -15.99
CA PRO A 1082 1.05 -31.88 -17.13
C PRO A 1082 1.90 -32.10 -18.39
N LEU A 1083 2.98 -31.32 -18.58
CA LEU A 1083 3.92 -31.48 -19.70
C LEU A 1083 4.81 -32.74 -19.52
N LEU A 1084 5.13 -33.09 -18.27
CA LEU A 1084 5.98 -34.24 -17.94
C LEU A 1084 5.17 -35.54 -17.84
N ARG A 1085 3.91 -35.48 -17.42
CA ARG A 1085 2.96 -36.62 -17.44
C ARG A 1085 2.70 -37.18 -18.85
N GLN A 1086 3.07 -36.43 -19.91
CA GLN A 1086 2.94 -36.86 -21.30
C GLN A 1086 4.20 -37.53 -21.87
N ASN A 1087 5.34 -37.48 -21.16
CA ASN A 1087 6.60 -38.09 -21.61
C ASN A 1087 6.92 -39.33 -20.77
N SER A 1088 7.01 -40.50 -21.41
CA SER A 1088 7.28 -41.80 -20.77
C SER A 1088 8.51 -41.76 -19.85
N GLU A 1089 9.52 -40.99 -20.22
CA GLU A 1089 10.81 -40.91 -19.54
C GLU A 1089 10.72 -40.26 -18.15
N PHE A 1090 9.64 -39.52 -17.86
CA PHE A 1090 9.44 -38.81 -16.60
C PHE A 1090 8.44 -39.49 -15.64
N HIS A 1091 7.94 -40.68 -15.96
CA HIS A 1091 7.03 -41.44 -15.08
C HIS A 1091 7.63 -41.82 -13.72
N PHE A 1092 8.97 -41.80 -13.56
CA PHE A 1092 9.61 -41.98 -12.25
C PHE A 1092 9.24 -40.85 -11.26
N LEU A 1093 8.83 -39.67 -11.74
CA LEU A 1093 8.33 -38.58 -10.89
C LEU A 1093 6.95 -38.90 -10.26
N MET A 1094 6.22 -39.86 -10.82
CA MET A 1094 4.90 -40.35 -10.34
C MET A 1094 5.03 -41.57 -9.40
N GLN A 1095 6.25 -42.04 -9.11
CA GLN A 1095 6.50 -43.17 -8.22
C GLN A 1095 6.82 -42.65 -6.81
N HIS A 1096 6.12 -43.17 -5.80
CA HIS A 1096 6.17 -42.72 -4.40
C HIS A 1096 7.25 -43.42 -3.57
#